data_AF-A0AAV9A9Q3-F1
#
_entry.id   AF-A0AAV9A9Q3-F1
#
_cell.length_a   1.000
_cell.length_b   1.000
_cell.length_c   1.000
_cell.angle_alpha   90.00
_cell.angle_beta   90.00
_cell.angle_gamma   90.00
#
_symmetry.space_group_name_H-M   'P 1'
#
loop_
_entity.id
_entity.type
_entity.pdbx_description
1 polymer ?
#
loop_
_entity_poly.entity_id
_entity_poly.type
_entity_poly.pdbx_seq_one_letter_code
_entity_poly.pdbx_strand_id
1 'polypeptide(L)'
;MANHSLLLLGLLSLLLLLRSVSPSDLTLPPGATFPSTQAEKLIRELNLVPRDAVPTAASAGDDEPKRIVEREFKIPGLLGSDGVSVKELGHHAGYYRLSHSYDARMFYFFFESRSSKDDPVVIWLTGGPGCSSELAVFYENGPFKISDNLSLVWNEYGWDKASNLIFVDQPTGTGYSYSSDKRDLRHDETGVSNDLYDFLQAFFKEHPQFKKNDFYITGESYAGHYIPAFASRVHQGNKAKDGIHINLKGFAIGNGLTDPAIQYKAYTDYALDMGIIKEPDYTRINKLMPTCELAIKLCGTSGKAACLASYLVCNSIFNSIMKIAGNTNYYDIRKQCEGSLCYDFSNMEKFLKQKTVRDALGVGDIEFVSCSPSVYQAMLTDWMRNLEVGIPALLEDGVKMLIYAGEYDLICNWLGNSRWVHSMEWSGQQQFVNSPTLSFEVDNKEAGQMKSHGPLSFLKVHDAGHMVPMDQPKAALEMLKRWTGGKLAGPSSRPENMISASAERESKDGQARRRRTTTTTTTRSSTTPPNRPPRTLTVRSPPQIPTHRAAAAAGGSGSGGLAPSKSTVYVSNLDYTLTNSDIHTIFSTFGKVARVTVLKDRRTRESRGVAFVLFVSRDDARSAVAGMRGKVLNGRNIKVSIAADNGRAAEFIRRRVYRDKSRCYECGAEDGHLSYECPKNQLGPRERPAPKRARRGGGDGEGRSWPSSDGGGGGGGGGGGEEDGGFEDDNWASVVDTRGAEERVKEEEMERRGREAREKGKKQSYFSDESGDDDD
;
A
#
# COMPACT_ATOMS: atom_id res chain seq x y z
N MET A 1 -4.41 52.29 16.81
CA MET A 1 -5.61 51.80 16.08
C MET A 1 -5.46 52.17 14.61
N ALA A 2 -4.84 51.31 13.80
CA ALA A 2 -4.60 51.58 12.37
C ALA A 2 -4.71 50.32 11.47
N ASN A 3 -4.37 49.13 11.99
CA ASN A 3 -4.34 47.89 11.20
C ASN A 3 -5.71 47.22 10.97
N HIS A 4 -6.81 47.72 11.53
CA HIS A 4 -8.16 47.18 11.23
C HIS A 4 -8.86 47.87 10.06
N SER A 5 -8.50 49.11 9.72
CA SER A 5 -9.16 49.85 8.63
C SER A 5 -8.76 49.32 7.24
N LEU A 6 -7.49 48.93 7.05
CA LEU A 6 -7.00 48.36 5.78
C LEU A 6 -7.62 46.98 5.46
N LEU A 7 -7.82 46.14 6.48
CA LEU A 7 -8.52 44.86 6.33
C LEU A 7 -10.01 45.05 5.99
N LEU A 8 -10.68 46.05 6.59
CA LEU A 8 -12.06 46.38 6.23
C LEU A 8 -12.17 46.93 4.80
N LEU A 9 -11.25 47.79 4.37
CA LEU A 9 -11.24 48.35 3.01
C LEU A 9 -11.00 47.26 1.94
N GLY A 10 -10.07 46.33 2.18
CA GLY A 10 -9.86 45.19 1.26
C GLY A 10 -11.09 44.28 1.14
N LEU A 11 -11.76 43.98 2.26
CA LEU A 11 -13.02 43.22 2.26
C LEU A 11 -14.17 43.98 1.62
N LEU A 12 -14.25 45.31 1.77
CA LEU A 12 -15.31 46.12 1.14
C LEU A 12 -15.15 46.20 -0.38
N SER A 13 -13.92 46.32 -0.90
CA SER A 13 -13.66 46.27 -2.34
C SER A 13 -14.02 44.91 -2.95
N LEU A 14 -13.75 43.80 -2.25
CA LEU A 14 -14.16 42.46 -2.70
C LEU A 14 -15.70 42.27 -2.65
N LEU A 15 -16.38 42.85 -1.66
CA LEU A 15 -17.84 42.87 -1.55
C LEU A 15 -18.55 43.82 -2.53
N LEU A 16 -17.85 44.82 -3.07
CA LEU A 16 -18.35 45.70 -4.13
C LEU A 16 -18.16 45.09 -5.52
N LEU A 17 -17.10 44.31 -5.74
CA LEU A 17 -16.91 43.51 -6.96
C LEU A 17 -17.83 42.28 -7.04
N LEU A 18 -18.46 41.88 -5.93
CA LEU A 18 -19.48 40.83 -5.86
C LEU A 18 -20.92 41.38 -5.76
N ARG A 19 -21.13 42.67 -6.07
CA ARG A 19 -22.45 43.34 -6.04
C ARG A 19 -22.84 43.97 -7.37
N SER A 20 -22.65 43.21 -8.45
CA SER A 20 -23.35 43.41 -9.72
C SER A 20 -23.73 42.05 -10.32
N VAL A 21 -24.87 41.51 -9.88
CA VAL A 21 -25.86 40.68 -10.60
C VAL A 21 -26.92 40.27 -9.58
N SER A 22 -28.20 40.51 -9.92
CA SER A 22 -29.35 40.12 -9.11
C SER A 22 -29.61 38.61 -9.23
N PRO A 23 -30.29 37.92 -8.29
CA PRO A 23 -30.63 36.50 -8.42
C PRO A 23 -31.81 36.28 -9.40
N SER A 24 -31.64 36.75 -10.64
CA SER A 24 -32.58 36.68 -11.76
C SER A 24 -31.80 36.96 -13.05
N ASP A 25 -30.93 36.03 -13.46
CA ASP A 25 -30.49 35.79 -14.85
C ASP A 25 -29.35 34.74 -14.85
N LEU A 26 -29.71 33.47 -15.07
CA LEU A 26 -28.84 32.40 -15.62
C LEU A 26 -29.65 31.09 -15.76
N THR A 27 -30.72 31.13 -16.56
CA THR A 27 -31.43 29.93 -17.04
C THR A 27 -31.32 29.86 -18.55
N LEU A 28 -30.66 28.81 -19.06
CA LEU A 28 -30.44 28.58 -20.48
C LEU A 28 -31.73 28.16 -21.23
N PRO A 29 -31.89 28.48 -22.52
CA PRO A 29 -33.00 28.00 -23.34
C PRO A 29 -32.89 26.49 -23.67
N PRO A 30 -34.01 25.79 -23.87
CA PRO A 30 -34.02 24.36 -24.17
C PRO A 30 -33.78 24.13 -25.68
N GLY A 31 -32.59 23.63 -26.05
CA GLY A 31 -32.30 23.35 -27.46
C GLY A 31 -30.83 23.27 -27.86
N ALA A 32 -29.94 22.84 -26.95
CA ALA A 32 -28.57 22.46 -27.32
C ALA A 32 -28.40 20.95 -27.08
N THR A 33 -28.62 20.15 -28.11
CA THR A 33 -28.28 18.72 -28.10
C THR A 33 -26.77 18.56 -28.06
N PHE A 34 -26.21 18.44 -26.86
CA PHE A 34 -24.86 17.91 -26.71
C PHE A 34 -24.81 16.50 -27.30
N PRO A 35 -23.83 16.20 -28.17
CA PRO A 35 -23.86 14.95 -28.93
C PRO A 35 -23.61 13.75 -28.01
N SER A 36 -24.60 12.86 -27.96
CA SER A 36 -24.57 11.59 -27.21
C SER A 36 -23.41 10.66 -27.60
N THR A 37 -22.71 10.96 -28.69
CA THR A 37 -21.53 10.25 -29.17
C THR A 37 -20.33 10.36 -28.23
N GLN A 38 -20.21 11.41 -27.39
CA GLN A 38 -19.17 11.46 -26.35
C GLN A 38 -19.48 10.55 -25.15
N ALA A 39 -20.76 10.42 -24.76
CA ALA A 39 -21.16 9.49 -23.71
C ALA A 39 -21.03 8.02 -24.16
N GLU A 40 -21.40 7.71 -25.41
CA GLU A 40 -21.16 6.38 -25.98
C GLU A 40 -19.67 6.10 -26.23
N LYS A 41 -18.85 7.10 -26.59
CA LYS A 41 -17.38 6.94 -26.62
C LYS A 41 -16.86 6.57 -25.24
N LEU A 42 -17.21 7.32 -24.19
CA LEU A 42 -16.75 7.05 -22.82
C LEU A 42 -17.17 5.65 -22.32
N ILE A 43 -18.38 5.21 -22.68
CA ILE A 43 -18.89 3.88 -22.31
C ILE A 43 -18.20 2.75 -23.10
N ARG A 44 -17.77 2.98 -24.34
CA ARG A 44 -16.97 2.04 -25.14
C ARG A 44 -15.48 2.06 -24.80
N GLU A 45 -14.93 3.20 -24.40
CA GLU A 45 -13.51 3.39 -24.07
C GLU A 45 -13.17 2.84 -22.68
N LEU A 46 -14.09 2.93 -21.71
CA LEU A 46 -13.85 2.46 -20.33
C LEU A 46 -14.05 0.95 -20.12
N ASN A 47 -14.48 0.20 -21.14
CA ASN A 47 -14.62 -1.27 -21.15
C ASN A 47 -15.34 -1.92 -19.94
N LEU A 48 -16.20 -1.16 -19.25
CA LEU A 48 -17.14 -1.66 -18.26
C LEU A 48 -18.26 -2.37 -19.05
N VAL A 49 -18.46 -3.69 -19.13
CA VAL A 49 -18.13 -4.90 -18.33
C VAL A 49 -18.26 -6.07 -19.34
N PRO A 50 -17.37 -7.09 -19.43
CA PRO A 50 -17.28 -8.17 -18.44
C PRO A 50 -15.85 -8.76 -18.23
N ARG A 51 -15.54 -9.62 -17.25
CA ARG A 51 -16.31 -10.30 -16.18
C ARG A 51 -15.72 -9.96 -14.81
N ASP A 52 -16.38 -10.38 -13.73
CA ASP A 52 -15.72 -10.47 -12.42
C ASP A 52 -14.58 -11.50 -12.48
N ALA A 53 -13.35 -11.01 -12.66
CA ALA A 53 -12.10 -11.75 -12.41
C ALA A 53 -11.55 -11.39 -11.02
N VAL A 54 -12.42 -11.50 -10.00
CA VAL A 54 -11.93 -12.15 -8.78
C VAL A 54 -11.82 -13.63 -9.17
N PRO A 55 -10.65 -14.25 -9.03
CA PRO A 55 -10.49 -15.67 -9.33
C PRO A 55 -11.41 -16.57 -8.49
N THR A 56 -12.57 -16.93 -9.04
CA THR A 56 -13.51 -17.84 -8.40
C THR A 56 -13.13 -19.28 -8.70
N ALA A 57 -12.20 -19.81 -7.90
CA ALA A 57 -12.06 -21.26 -7.79
C ALA A 57 -13.43 -21.86 -7.40
N ALA A 58 -13.81 -22.97 -8.04
CA ALA A 58 -14.97 -23.75 -7.61
C ALA A 58 -14.77 -24.21 -6.16
N SER A 59 -15.86 -24.34 -5.40
CA SER A 59 -15.85 -24.62 -3.96
C SER A 59 -15.12 -25.93 -3.61
N ALA A 60 -13.84 -25.83 -3.27
CA ALA A 60 -13.18 -26.80 -2.39
C ALA A 60 -13.80 -26.63 -0.99
N GLY A 61 -14.22 -27.72 -0.37
CA GLY A 61 -15.01 -27.69 0.87
C GLY A 61 -14.28 -27.10 2.07
N ASP A 62 -15.04 -26.71 3.10
CA ASP A 62 -14.60 -26.01 4.32
C ASP A 62 -13.63 -26.79 5.24
N ASP A 63 -13.01 -27.87 4.75
CA ASP A 63 -12.17 -28.80 5.51
C ASP A 63 -10.71 -28.84 5.01
N GLU A 64 -10.30 -27.89 4.15
CA GLU A 64 -8.88 -27.73 3.80
C GLU A 64 -8.05 -27.24 5.01
N PRO A 65 -6.95 -27.93 5.37
CA PRO A 65 -6.10 -27.51 6.49
C PRO A 65 -5.55 -26.09 6.32
N LYS A 66 -5.41 -25.36 7.43
CA LYS A 66 -4.59 -24.13 7.51
C LYS A 66 -3.10 -24.47 7.44
N ARG A 67 -2.68 -24.93 6.26
CA ARG A 67 -1.32 -25.34 5.91
C ARG A 67 -0.98 -24.76 4.54
N ILE A 68 0.31 -24.77 4.23
CA ILE A 68 0.77 -24.60 2.87
C ILE A 68 0.33 -25.83 2.05
N VAL A 69 -0.12 -25.59 0.82
CA VAL A 69 -0.38 -26.67 -0.15
C VAL A 69 0.70 -26.58 -1.24
N GLU A 70 1.72 -27.43 -1.09
CA GLU A 70 2.79 -27.69 -2.07
C GLU A 70 2.69 -29.13 -2.60
N ARG A 71 3.37 -29.43 -3.71
CA ARG A 71 3.42 -30.78 -4.31
C ARG A 71 4.87 -31.23 -4.55
N GLU A 72 5.45 -31.99 -3.61
CA GLU A 72 6.80 -32.55 -3.74
C GLU A 72 6.81 -33.95 -4.43
N PHE A 73 7.74 -34.17 -5.37
CA PHE A 73 8.23 -35.50 -5.72
C PHE A 73 9.71 -35.46 -6.13
N LYS A 74 10.50 -36.47 -5.76
CA LYS A 74 11.93 -36.55 -6.09
C LYS A 74 12.18 -37.30 -7.39
N ILE A 75 12.94 -36.69 -8.30
CA ILE A 75 13.45 -37.35 -9.52
C ILE A 75 14.89 -37.81 -9.28
N PRO A 76 15.18 -39.12 -9.23
CA PRO A 76 16.56 -39.61 -9.22
C PRO A 76 17.16 -39.49 -10.63
N GLY A 77 18.35 -38.88 -10.74
CA GLY A 77 19.15 -38.91 -11.97
C GLY A 77 18.95 -37.72 -12.92
N LEU A 78 18.99 -36.48 -12.41
CA LEU A 78 19.06 -35.27 -13.24
C LEU A 78 20.43 -35.14 -13.94
N LEU A 79 20.66 -35.95 -14.97
CA LEU A 79 21.69 -35.74 -15.98
C LEU A 79 21.07 -34.92 -17.11
N GLY A 80 21.54 -33.69 -17.29
CA GLY A 80 20.82 -32.68 -18.07
C GLY A 80 21.07 -32.71 -19.58
N SER A 81 20.10 -32.17 -20.31
CA SER A 81 20.28 -31.43 -21.57
C SER A 81 19.00 -30.65 -21.90
N ASP A 82 19.13 -29.33 -22.11
CA ASP A 82 18.23 -28.48 -22.91
C ASP A 82 16.77 -28.27 -22.46
N GLY A 83 16.55 -27.86 -21.21
CA GLY A 83 15.34 -27.12 -20.80
C GLY A 83 14.83 -27.41 -19.39
N VAL A 84 14.20 -26.40 -18.75
CA VAL A 84 13.47 -26.58 -17.49
C VAL A 84 12.02 -26.97 -17.80
N SER A 85 11.48 -27.96 -17.08
CA SER A 85 10.11 -28.41 -17.33
C SER A 85 9.07 -27.55 -16.59
N VAL A 86 7.90 -27.32 -17.21
CA VAL A 86 6.77 -26.61 -16.57
C VAL A 86 6.29 -27.33 -15.30
N LYS A 87 6.48 -28.66 -15.20
CA LYS A 87 6.19 -29.43 -13.98
C LYS A 87 7.13 -29.06 -12.83
N GLU A 88 8.41 -28.88 -13.13
CA GLU A 88 9.43 -28.48 -12.17
C GLU A 88 9.15 -27.08 -11.61
N LEU A 89 8.76 -26.12 -12.45
CA LEU A 89 8.23 -24.83 -11.98
C LEU A 89 7.04 -25.00 -11.03
N GLY A 90 6.11 -25.91 -11.33
CA GLY A 90 4.95 -26.24 -10.48
C GLY A 90 5.28 -26.89 -9.13
N HIS A 91 6.43 -27.56 -9.00
CA HIS A 91 6.90 -28.09 -7.71
C HIS A 91 7.38 -26.98 -6.76
N HIS A 92 7.68 -25.80 -7.31
CA HIS A 92 8.13 -24.62 -6.58
C HIS A 92 6.99 -23.65 -6.28
N ALA A 93 5.71 -24.03 -6.48
CA ALA A 93 4.56 -23.16 -6.31
C ALA A 93 3.62 -23.66 -5.19
N GLY A 94 2.99 -22.73 -4.47
CA GLY A 94 2.03 -23.07 -3.43
C GLY A 94 1.06 -21.97 -3.06
N TYR A 95 0.05 -22.34 -2.27
CA TYR A 95 -0.89 -21.41 -1.64
C TYR A 95 -0.85 -21.48 -0.13
N TYR A 96 -1.07 -20.33 0.52
CA TYR A 96 -1.34 -20.21 1.95
C TYR A 96 -2.68 -19.50 2.18
N ARG A 97 -3.64 -20.17 2.86
CA ARG A 97 -4.89 -19.54 3.30
C ARG A 97 -4.64 -18.69 4.55
N LEU A 98 -4.86 -17.38 4.45
CA LEU A 98 -4.62 -16.42 5.52
C LEU A 98 -5.55 -16.67 6.72
N SER A 99 -4.96 -16.80 7.91
CA SER A 99 -5.69 -17.21 9.13
C SER A 99 -6.68 -16.16 9.66
N HIS A 100 -6.48 -14.89 9.30
CA HIS A 100 -7.29 -13.73 9.72
C HIS A 100 -7.95 -13.01 8.53
N SER A 101 -8.32 -13.79 7.51
CA SER A 101 -9.09 -13.36 6.33
C SER A 101 -10.49 -13.99 6.30
N TYR A 102 -11.34 -13.53 5.38
CA TYR A 102 -12.60 -14.23 5.07
C TYR A 102 -12.34 -15.42 4.14
N ASP A 103 -11.63 -15.21 3.02
CA ASP A 103 -11.31 -16.27 2.05
C ASP A 103 -9.98 -16.06 1.30
N ALA A 104 -9.09 -15.21 1.83
CA ALA A 104 -7.85 -14.88 1.17
C ALA A 104 -6.84 -16.03 1.15
N ARG A 105 -6.25 -16.26 -0.02
CA ARG A 105 -5.15 -17.18 -0.27
C ARG A 105 -4.03 -16.43 -0.96
N MET A 106 -2.83 -16.51 -0.38
CA MET A 106 -1.61 -15.95 -0.93
C MET A 106 -0.90 -17.03 -1.76
N PHE A 107 -0.64 -16.74 -3.03
CA PHE A 107 0.23 -17.51 -3.90
C PHE A 107 1.69 -17.12 -3.68
N TYR A 108 2.59 -18.08 -3.86
CA TYR A 108 4.02 -17.83 -3.83
C TYR A 108 4.78 -18.88 -4.65
N PHE A 109 5.98 -18.49 -5.08
CA PHE A 109 7.02 -19.42 -5.51
C PHE A 109 8.09 -19.58 -4.43
N PHE A 110 8.63 -20.79 -4.27
CA PHE A 110 9.78 -21.10 -3.42
C PHE A 110 10.81 -21.96 -4.15
N PHE A 111 12.01 -21.41 -4.33
CA PHE A 111 13.16 -22.07 -4.98
C PHE A 111 14.28 -22.31 -3.98
N GLU A 112 14.73 -23.56 -3.85
CA GLU A 112 15.94 -23.85 -3.08
C GLU A 112 17.20 -23.32 -3.77
N SER A 113 18.25 -23.02 -3.00
CA SER A 113 19.52 -22.59 -3.58
C SER A 113 20.14 -23.67 -4.46
N ARG A 114 20.61 -23.26 -5.66
CA ARG A 114 21.47 -24.07 -6.54
C ARG A 114 22.84 -24.39 -5.94
N SER A 115 23.24 -23.70 -4.86
CA SER A 115 24.55 -23.86 -4.21
C SER A 115 24.46 -24.69 -2.93
N SER A 116 23.70 -24.26 -1.92
CA SER A 116 23.49 -25.02 -0.68
C SER A 116 22.14 -24.73 0.00
N LYS A 117 21.48 -25.77 0.53
CA LYS A 117 20.30 -25.60 1.40
C LYS A 117 20.59 -24.80 2.68
N ASP A 118 21.86 -24.70 3.09
CA ASP A 118 22.28 -23.88 4.24
C ASP A 118 22.43 -22.37 3.89
N ASP A 119 22.31 -21.99 2.61
CA ASP A 119 22.36 -20.59 2.17
C ASP A 119 21.20 -19.77 2.76
N PRO A 120 21.33 -18.43 2.85
CA PRO A 120 20.28 -17.57 3.38
C PRO A 120 18.92 -17.77 2.69
N VAL A 121 17.84 -17.60 3.44
CA VAL A 121 16.48 -17.48 2.87
C VAL A 121 16.23 -16.02 2.56
N VAL A 122 15.88 -15.74 1.31
CA VAL A 122 15.63 -14.38 0.80
C VAL A 122 14.20 -14.34 0.27
N ILE A 123 13.33 -13.53 0.87
CA ILE A 123 12.02 -13.21 0.29
C ILE A 123 12.13 -12.00 -0.63
N TRP A 124 11.48 -12.04 -1.78
CA TRP A 124 11.33 -10.94 -2.73
C TRP A 124 9.88 -10.48 -2.79
N LEU A 125 9.70 -9.15 -2.84
CA LEU A 125 8.41 -8.47 -2.92
C LEU A 125 8.44 -7.43 -4.05
N THR A 126 7.71 -7.67 -5.13
CA THR A 126 7.50 -6.64 -6.16
C THR A 126 6.49 -5.57 -5.67
N GLY A 127 6.61 -4.35 -6.18
CA GLY A 127 5.87 -3.17 -5.72
C GLY A 127 4.47 -2.98 -6.34
N GLY A 128 4.29 -1.87 -7.07
CA GLY A 128 3.00 -1.46 -7.66
C GLY A 128 2.38 -0.21 -7.01
N PRO A 129 1.59 -0.32 -5.93
CA PRO A 129 1.27 -1.52 -5.16
C PRO A 129 0.34 -2.49 -5.89
N GLY A 130 0.53 -3.79 -5.63
CA GLY A 130 -0.26 -4.87 -6.20
C GLY A 130 0.24 -5.36 -7.56
N CYS A 131 1.54 -5.25 -7.83
CA CYS A 131 2.20 -5.92 -8.95
C CYS A 131 2.77 -7.28 -8.51
N SER A 132 2.63 -8.27 -9.38
CA SER A 132 2.97 -9.67 -9.11
C SER A 132 4.47 -9.88 -9.00
N SER A 133 4.90 -10.74 -8.06
CA SER A 133 6.32 -11.05 -7.88
C SER A 133 6.88 -11.93 -9.01
N GLU A 134 6.02 -12.52 -9.84
CA GLU A 134 6.36 -13.26 -11.04
C GLU A 134 7.11 -12.41 -12.09
N LEU A 135 6.89 -11.09 -12.10
CA LEU A 135 7.70 -10.16 -12.90
C LEU A 135 9.19 -10.38 -12.61
N ALA A 136 9.55 -10.42 -11.32
CA ALA A 136 10.93 -10.65 -10.89
C ALA A 136 11.41 -12.08 -11.12
N VAL A 137 10.50 -13.07 -11.02
CA VAL A 137 10.80 -14.49 -11.30
C VAL A 137 11.31 -14.70 -12.74
N PHE A 138 10.73 -14.00 -13.72
CA PHE A 138 11.02 -14.23 -15.14
C PHE A 138 11.88 -13.16 -15.83
N TYR A 139 11.93 -11.93 -15.31
CA TYR A 139 12.64 -10.81 -15.95
C TYR A 139 13.80 -10.23 -15.13
N GLU A 140 13.91 -10.55 -13.84
CA GLU A 140 14.91 -9.94 -12.96
C GLU A 140 15.87 -10.98 -12.34
N ASN A 141 15.56 -11.43 -11.13
CA ASN A 141 16.47 -12.17 -10.25
C ASN A 141 16.02 -13.60 -9.94
N GLY A 142 14.88 -14.05 -10.48
CA GLY A 142 14.45 -15.43 -10.38
C GLY A 142 15.38 -16.43 -11.08
N PRO A 143 15.16 -17.74 -10.85
CA PRO A 143 15.97 -18.82 -11.40
C PRO A 143 15.85 -18.98 -12.92
N PHE A 144 14.79 -18.41 -13.54
CA PHE A 144 14.45 -18.63 -14.94
C PHE A 144 14.36 -17.31 -15.72
N LYS A 145 14.49 -17.42 -17.05
CA LYS A 145 14.07 -16.39 -18.01
C LYS A 145 13.09 -17.02 -18.98
N ILE A 146 12.14 -16.22 -19.46
CA ILE A 146 11.23 -16.62 -20.53
C ILE A 146 11.83 -16.27 -21.90
N SER A 147 11.83 -17.24 -22.81
CA SER A 147 12.24 -17.07 -24.21
C SER A 147 11.04 -16.72 -25.09
N ASP A 148 11.27 -16.18 -26.30
CA ASP A 148 10.21 -15.76 -27.22
C ASP A 148 9.24 -16.88 -27.65
N ASN A 149 9.72 -18.13 -27.64
CA ASN A 149 8.91 -19.33 -27.86
C ASN A 149 8.13 -19.79 -26.61
N LEU A 150 8.08 -18.96 -25.55
CA LEU A 150 7.48 -19.22 -24.24
C LEU A 150 8.07 -20.44 -23.49
N SER A 151 9.31 -20.82 -23.80
CA SER A 151 10.07 -21.81 -23.01
C SER A 151 10.87 -21.14 -21.88
N LEU A 152 11.15 -21.91 -20.83
CA LEU A 152 11.96 -21.47 -19.69
C LEU A 152 13.41 -21.90 -19.85
N VAL A 153 14.32 -20.94 -19.71
CA VAL A 153 15.77 -21.15 -19.67
C VAL A 153 16.33 -20.70 -18.33
N TRP A 154 17.43 -21.30 -17.88
CA TRP A 154 18.07 -20.90 -16.63
C TRP A 154 18.60 -19.46 -16.68
N ASN A 155 18.29 -18.67 -15.67
CA ASN A 155 18.94 -17.39 -15.44
C ASN A 155 20.36 -17.65 -14.92
N GLU A 156 21.38 -17.25 -15.69
CA GLU A 156 22.79 -17.36 -15.27
C GLU A 156 23.07 -16.53 -14.01
N TYR A 157 22.28 -15.48 -13.76
CA TYR A 157 22.45 -14.53 -12.67
C TYR A 157 21.32 -14.55 -11.64
N GLY A 158 20.49 -15.61 -11.65
CA GLY A 158 19.45 -15.81 -10.64
C GLY A 158 20.01 -15.79 -9.21
N TRP A 159 19.28 -15.16 -8.29
CA TRP A 159 19.67 -15.02 -6.88
C TRP A 159 19.62 -16.35 -6.11
N ASP A 160 18.97 -17.37 -6.70
CA ASP A 160 18.98 -18.76 -6.28
C ASP A 160 20.38 -19.41 -6.34
N LYS A 161 21.37 -18.78 -6.98
CA LYS A 161 22.78 -19.20 -6.90
C LYS A 161 23.45 -18.87 -5.56
N ALA A 162 22.75 -18.17 -4.65
CA ALA A 162 23.29 -17.68 -3.38
C ALA A 162 22.26 -17.64 -2.24
N SER A 163 21.05 -18.13 -2.47
CA SER A 163 19.95 -18.06 -1.49
C SER A 163 18.83 -19.03 -1.84
N ASN A 164 18.05 -19.41 -0.83
CA ASN A 164 16.75 -20.04 -1.02
C ASN A 164 15.73 -18.91 -1.21
N LEU A 165 15.14 -18.78 -2.40
CA LEU A 165 14.30 -17.63 -2.79
C LEU A 165 12.81 -17.90 -2.55
N ILE A 166 12.11 -16.95 -1.93
CA ILE A 166 10.64 -16.92 -1.87
C ILE A 166 10.14 -15.70 -2.64
N PHE A 167 9.25 -15.88 -3.62
CA PHE A 167 8.55 -14.79 -4.30
C PHE A 167 7.08 -14.84 -3.91
N VAL A 168 6.50 -13.74 -3.41
CA VAL A 168 5.12 -13.76 -2.89
C VAL A 168 4.24 -12.76 -3.64
N ASP A 169 3.10 -13.22 -4.11
CA ASP A 169 2.06 -12.36 -4.67
C ASP A 169 1.29 -11.68 -3.55
N GLN A 170 1.42 -10.37 -3.45
CA GLN A 170 0.87 -9.60 -2.34
C GLN A 170 0.66 -8.13 -2.72
N PRO A 171 -0.29 -7.42 -2.08
CA PRO A 171 -1.36 -7.93 -1.21
C PRO A 171 -2.37 -8.84 -1.92
N THR A 172 -3.28 -9.47 -1.18
CA THR A 172 -4.40 -10.26 -1.71
C THR A 172 -5.12 -9.56 -2.88
N GLY A 173 -5.27 -10.26 -4.01
CA GLY A 173 -5.81 -9.71 -5.26
C GLY A 173 -4.74 -9.31 -6.29
N THR A 174 -3.50 -9.76 -6.11
CA THR A 174 -2.31 -9.51 -6.96
C THR A 174 -1.87 -10.81 -7.62
N GLY A 175 -1.53 -10.81 -8.91
CA GLY A 175 -1.07 -12.00 -9.64
C GLY A 175 -2.08 -13.16 -9.54
N TYR A 176 -1.69 -14.24 -8.89
CA TYR A 176 -2.53 -15.39 -8.55
C TYR A 176 -3.09 -15.37 -7.11
N SER A 177 -2.63 -14.49 -6.22
CA SER A 177 -3.20 -14.30 -4.87
C SER A 177 -4.63 -13.73 -4.94
N TYR A 178 -5.59 -14.39 -4.28
CA TYR A 178 -7.02 -14.07 -4.43
C TYR A 178 -7.82 -14.16 -3.13
N SER A 179 -9.00 -13.55 -3.11
CA SER A 179 -10.07 -13.79 -2.13
C SER A 179 -11.42 -13.60 -2.80
N SER A 180 -12.40 -14.45 -2.49
CA SER A 180 -13.79 -14.23 -2.89
C SER A 180 -14.46 -13.03 -2.19
N ASP A 181 -13.85 -12.48 -1.12
CA ASP A 181 -14.40 -11.36 -0.35
C ASP A 181 -13.55 -10.08 -0.45
N LYS A 182 -14.18 -9.00 -0.92
CA LYS A 182 -13.54 -7.68 -1.07
C LYS A 182 -13.11 -7.04 0.26
N ARG A 183 -13.53 -7.57 1.41
CA ARG A 183 -13.07 -7.15 2.75
C ARG A 183 -11.63 -7.59 3.05
N ASP A 184 -11.09 -8.54 2.30
CA ASP A 184 -9.69 -8.99 2.44
C ASP A 184 -8.69 -8.10 1.71
N LEU A 185 -9.15 -7.16 0.87
CA LEU A 185 -8.28 -6.14 0.26
C LEU A 185 -7.63 -5.28 1.36
N ARG A 186 -6.30 -5.11 1.28
CA ARG A 186 -5.54 -4.28 2.21
C ARG A 186 -5.54 -2.81 1.75
N HIS A 187 -5.37 -1.92 2.72
CA HIS A 187 -5.53 -0.47 2.57
C HIS A 187 -4.42 0.35 3.26
N ASP A 188 -3.46 -0.34 3.86
CA ASP A 188 -2.31 0.19 4.58
C ASP A 188 -1.33 -0.94 4.93
N GLU A 189 -0.08 -0.55 5.19
CA GLU A 189 1.00 -1.47 5.52
C GLU A 189 0.81 -2.29 6.80
N THR A 190 -0.09 -1.88 7.68
CA THR A 190 -0.45 -2.68 8.86
C THR A 190 -1.22 -3.94 8.46
N GLY A 191 -2.06 -3.89 7.42
CA GLY A 191 -2.69 -5.09 6.87
C GLY A 191 -1.68 -6.01 6.20
N VAL A 192 -0.86 -5.45 5.29
CA VAL A 192 0.07 -6.19 4.43
C VAL A 192 1.17 -6.89 5.25
N SER A 193 1.81 -6.17 6.18
CA SER A 193 2.87 -6.73 7.02
C SER A 193 2.40 -7.85 7.96
N ASN A 194 1.12 -7.86 8.38
CA ASN A 194 0.56 -8.96 9.16
C ASN A 194 0.27 -10.19 8.28
N ASP A 195 -0.27 -10.01 7.08
CA ASP A 195 -0.48 -11.12 6.14
C ASP A 195 0.84 -11.82 5.77
N LEU A 196 1.87 -11.03 5.46
CA LEU A 196 3.22 -11.53 5.18
C LEU A 196 3.86 -12.21 6.40
N TYR A 197 3.57 -11.74 7.62
CA TYR A 197 4.02 -12.39 8.84
C TYR A 197 3.34 -13.74 9.06
N ASP A 198 2.00 -13.80 8.95
CA ASP A 198 1.22 -15.04 9.03
C ASP A 198 1.70 -16.07 7.98
N PHE A 199 2.00 -15.60 6.76
CA PHE A 199 2.61 -16.41 5.71
C PHE A 199 3.97 -16.97 6.12
N LEU A 200 4.92 -16.15 6.61
CA LEU A 200 6.22 -16.66 7.07
C LEU A 200 6.09 -17.64 8.25
N GLN A 201 5.13 -17.41 9.14
CA GLN A 201 4.85 -18.31 10.26
C GLN A 201 4.37 -19.69 9.77
N ALA A 202 3.59 -19.73 8.67
CA ALA A 202 3.23 -20.98 8.01
C ALA A 202 4.41 -21.58 7.22
N PHE A 203 5.17 -20.78 6.48
CA PHE A 203 6.33 -21.21 5.69
C PHE A 203 7.39 -21.89 6.56
N PHE A 204 7.88 -21.25 7.63
CA PHE A 204 8.88 -21.86 8.52
C PHE A 204 8.33 -23.00 9.40
N LYS A 205 7.02 -23.24 9.38
CA LYS A 205 6.38 -24.40 10.01
C LYS A 205 6.35 -25.61 9.06
N GLU A 206 6.07 -25.38 7.78
CA GLU A 206 6.10 -26.43 6.74
C GLU A 206 7.55 -26.79 6.34
N HIS A 207 8.45 -25.79 6.34
CA HIS A 207 9.88 -25.96 6.03
C HIS A 207 10.78 -25.73 7.27
N PRO A 208 10.70 -26.57 8.30
CA PRO A 208 11.47 -26.40 9.54
C PRO A 208 12.99 -26.49 9.32
N GLN A 209 13.46 -27.07 8.21
CA GLN A 209 14.88 -27.11 7.82
C GLN A 209 15.46 -25.70 7.65
N PHE A 210 14.69 -24.76 7.06
CA PHE A 210 15.19 -23.41 6.76
C PHE A 210 15.08 -22.43 7.93
N LYS A 211 14.46 -22.84 9.05
CA LYS A 211 14.26 -21.98 10.24
C LYS A 211 15.56 -21.45 10.87
N LYS A 212 16.68 -22.14 10.66
CA LYS A 212 18.00 -21.75 11.19
C LYS A 212 18.78 -20.82 10.25
N ASN A 213 18.44 -20.81 8.96
CA ASN A 213 19.13 -20.03 7.94
C ASN A 213 18.99 -18.54 8.24
N ASP A 214 19.94 -17.74 7.76
CA ASP A 214 19.85 -16.29 7.85
C ASP A 214 18.72 -15.81 6.93
N PHE A 215 17.78 -15.03 7.46
CA PHE A 215 16.60 -14.56 6.73
C PHE A 215 16.74 -13.09 6.32
N TYR A 216 16.41 -12.80 5.06
CA TYR A 216 16.48 -11.46 4.48
C TYR A 216 15.20 -11.10 3.73
N ILE A 217 14.74 -9.86 3.91
CA ILE A 217 13.57 -9.31 3.22
C ILE A 217 14.05 -8.38 2.09
N THR A 218 13.66 -8.64 0.86
CA THR A 218 14.09 -7.89 -0.33
C THR A 218 12.91 -7.57 -1.25
N GLY A 219 13.11 -6.68 -2.20
CA GLY A 219 12.08 -6.22 -3.12
C GLY A 219 12.33 -4.79 -3.57
N GLU A 220 11.41 -4.26 -4.38
CA GLU A 220 11.61 -2.97 -5.03
C GLU A 220 10.36 -2.06 -5.13
N SER A 221 10.56 -0.81 -5.54
CA SER A 221 9.47 0.11 -5.88
C SER A 221 8.59 0.44 -4.67
N TYR A 222 7.28 0.20 -4.74
CA TYR A 222 6.38 0.29 -3.58
C TYR A 222 6.76 -0.68 -2.43
N ALA A 223 7.62 -1.67 -2.65
CA ALA A 223 8.20 -2.44 -1.54
C ALA A 223 9.08 -1.60 -0.60
N GLY A 224 9.43 -0.36 -0.97
CA GLY A 224 9.92 0.64 -0.04
C GLY A 224 8.94 0.99 1.10
N HIS A 225 7.64 0.71 0.95
CA HIS A 225 6.65 0.72 2.02
C HIS A 225 6.50 -0.67 2.67
N TYR A 226 6.37 -1.74 1.86
CA TYR A 226 6.20 -3.13 2.34
C TYR A 226 7.32 -3.57 3.29
N ILE A 227 8.57 -3.34 2.90
CA ILE A 227 9.75 -3.94 3.54
C ILE A 227 10.02 -3.35 4.94
N PRO A 228 10.01 -2.02 5.16
CA PRO A 228 10.17 -1.46 6.51
C PRO A 228 9.06 -1.90 7.48
N ALA A 229 7.81 -1.95 7.02
CA ALA A 229 6.67 -2.39 7.82
C ALA A 229 6.77 -3.87 8.18
N PHE A 230 7.10 -4.71 7.19
CA PHE A 230 7.23 -6.15 7.36
C PHE A 230 8.44 -6.54 8.22
N ALA A 231 9.61 -5.95 7.99
CA ALA A 231 10.79 -6.13 8.84
C ALA A 231 10.50 -5.71 10.29
N SER A 232 9.78 -4.59 10.48
CA SER A 232 9.31 -4.15 11.80
C SER A 232 8.37 -5.16 12.45
N ARG A 233 7.40 -5.73 11.71
CA ARG A 233 6.46 -6.74 12.22
C ARG A 233 7.15 -8.05 12.60
N VAL A 234 8.11 -8.52 11.80
CA VAL A 234 8.94 -9.70 12.09
C VAL A 234 9.78 -9.46 13.35
N HIS A 235 10.45 -8.31 13.44
CA HIS A 235 11.27 -7.93 14.59
C HIS A 235 10.45 -7.80 15.89
N GLN A 236 9.27 -7.18 15.83
CA GLN A 236 8.35 -7.09 16.95
C GLN A 236 7.85 -8.48 17.39
N GLY A 237 7.49 -9.35 16.44
CA GLY A 237 7.09 -10.73 16.73
C GLY A 237 8.21 -11.51 17.43
N ASN A 238 9.43 -11.42 16.92
CA ASN A 238 10.63 -12.00 17.53
C ASN A 238 10.85 -11.52 18.98
N LYS A 239 10.74 -10.20 19.24
CA LYS A 239 10.88 -9.62 20.58
C LYS A 239 9.75 -10.04 21.53
N ALA A 240 8.52 -10.14 21.02
CA ALA A 240 7.35 -10.61 21.76
C ALA A 240 7.35 -12.14 22.00
N LYS A 241 8.20 -12.89 21.29
CA LYS A 241 8.15 -14.37 21.19
C LYS A 241 6.82 -14.88 20.63
N ASP A 242 6.27 -14.12 19.70
CA ASP A 242 5.09 -14.45 18.91
C ASP A 242 5.48 -15.52 17.88
N GLY A 243 4.89 -16.71 17.97
CA GLY A 243 5.12 -17.81 17.04
C GLY A 243 6.57 -18.33 16.93
N ILE A 244 6.92 -18.74 15.72
CA ILE A 244 8.26 -19.18 15.30
C ILE A 244 9.18 -17.97 15.22
N HIS A 245 10.27 -17.99 16.00
CA HIS A 245 11.36 -17.03 15.85
C HIS A 245 12.00 -17.14 14.47
N ILE A 246 12.01 -16.04 13.72
CA ILE A 246 12.58 -15.90 12.38
C ILE A 246 13.96 -15.25 12.52
N ASN A 247 15.00 -15.86 11.95
CA ASN A 247 16.39 -15.39 12.05
C ASN A 247 16.67 -14.19 11.11
N LEU A 248 15.91 -13.11 11.24
CA LEU A 248 16.02 -11.88 10.44
C LEU A 248 17.42 -11.25 10.62
N LYS A 249 18.21 -11.23 9.55
CA LYS A 249 19.55 -10.62 9.52
C LYS A 249 19.59 -9.28 8.82
N GLY A 250 18.67 -9.02 7.91
CA GLY A 250 18.62 -7.75 7.21
C GLY A 250 17.48 -7.60 6.24
N PHE A 251 17.40 -6.43 5.63
CA PHE A 251 16.49 -6.16 4.54
C PHE A 251 17.13 -5.24 3.49
N ALA A 252 16.76 -5.40 2.23
CA ALA A 252 17.24 -4.58 1.13
C ALA A 252 16.08 -4.02 0.31
N ILE A 253 16.18 -2.77 -0.11
CA ILE A 253 15.13 -2.10 -0.91
C ILE A 253 15.79 -1.56 -2.17
N GLY A 254 15.35 -2.08 -3.31
CA GLY A 254 15.72 -1.58 -4.64
C GLY A 254 14.79 -0.44 -5.03
N ASN A 255 15.33 0.69 -5.48
CA ASN A 255 14.58 1.76 -6.15
C ASN A 255 13.25 2.05 -5.44
N GLY A 256 13.30 2.23 -4.11
CA GLY A 256 12.11 2.21 -3.27
C GLY A 256 11.45 3.58 -3.09
N LEU A 257 10.16 3.58 -2.78
CA LEU A 257 9.48 4.72 -2.15
C LEU A 257 9.33 4.44 -0.64
N THR A 258 9.96 5.23 0.23
CA THR A 258 10.01 5.00 1.69
C THR A 258 9.77 6.27 2.52
N ASP A 259 10.33 7.42 2.11
CA ASP A 259 9.93 8.73 2.64
C ASP A 259 9.51 9.68 1.49
N PRO A 260 8.20 9.73 1.17
CA PRO A 260 7.65 10.64 0.18
C PRO A 260 7.98 12.12 0.45
N ALA A 261 8.09 12.56 1.71
CA ALA A 261 8.35 13.97 2.01
C ALA A 261 9.74 14.44 1.55
N ILE A 262 10.70 13.52 1.46
CA ILE A 262 12.07 13.81 0.98
C ILE A 262 12.21 13.44 -0.49
N GLN A 263 11.65 12.30 -0.90
CA GLN A 263 11.82 11.80 -2.27
C GLN A 263 11.09 12.65 -3.31
N TYR A 264 9.90 13.20 -3.02
CA TYR A 264 9.21 14.07 -3.99
C TYR A 264 9.98 15.35 -4.31
N LYS A 265 10.81 15.84 -3.37
CA LYS A 265 11.69 17.00 -3.61
C LYS A 265 12.82 16.69 -4.59
N ALA A 266 13.23 15.43 -4.70
CA ALA A 266 14.31 15.02 -5.58
C ALA A 266 13.87 14.88 -7.05
N TYR A 267 12.57 14.80 -7.36
CA TYR A 267 12.11 14.66 -8.75
C TYR A 267 12.54 15.80 -9.65
N THR A 268 12.35 17.06 -9.22
CA THR A 268 12.70 18.25 -10.01
C THR A 268 14.21 18.42 -10.11
N ASP A 269 14.95 18.18 -9.03
CA ASP A 269 16.41 18.22 -9.02
C ASP A 269 17.00 17.16 -9.97
N TYR A 270 16.59 15.89 -9.83
CA TYR A 270 17.07 14.81 -10.69
C TYR A 270 16.66 15.00 -12.15
N ALA A 271 15.43 15.45 -12.43
CA ALA A 271 15.00 15.72 -13.79
C ALA A 271 15.75 16.89 -14.44
N LEU A 272 16.22 17.87 -13.66
CA LEU A 272 17.09 18.95 -14.14
C LEU A 272 18.52 18.45 -14.39
N ASP A 273 19.11 17.73 -13.43
CA ASP A 273 20.45 17.15 -13.51
C ASP A 273 20.60 16.19 -14.72
N MET A 274 19.57 15.40 -15.00
CA MET A 274 19.53 14.47 -16.14
C MET A 274 19.03 15.13 -17.45
N GLY A 275 18.76 16.44 -17.46
CA GLY A 275 18.39 17.20 -18.67
C GLY A 275 16.99 16.94 -19.23
N ILE A 276 16.11 16.31 -18.45
CA ILE A 276 14.70 16.02 -18.79
C ILE A 276 13.87 17.30 -18.78
N ILE A 277 14.15 18.21 -17.83
CA ILE A 277 13.51 19.52 -17.71
C ILE A 277 14.58 20.63 -17.73
N LYS A 278 14.15 21.88 -17.96
CA LYS A 278 15.03 23.07 -17.96
C LYS A 278 14.73 23.96 -16.77
N GLU A 279 15.63 24.88 -16.45
CA GLU A 279 15.51 25.87 -15.36
C GLU A 279 14.13 26.58 -15.26
N PRO A 280 13.46 27.01 -16.35
CA PRO A 280 12.12 27.60 -16.26
C PRO A 280 11.05 26.60 -15.79
N ASP A 281 11.17 25.34 -16.20
CA ASP A 281 10.25 24.26 -15.82
C ASP A 281 10.49 23.83 -14.38
N TYR A 282 11.76 23.65 -13.99
CA TYR A 282 12.18 23.43 -12.61
C TYR A 282 11.60 24.50 -11.67
N THR A 283 11.78 25.77 -12.02
CA THR A 283 11.25 26.91 -11.26
C THR A 283 9.72 26.95 -11.22
N ARG A 284 9.04 26.52 -12.30
CA ARG A 284 7.57 26.46 -12.37
C ARG A 284 7.03 25.34 -11.49
N ILE A 285 7.57 24.13 -11.61
CA ILE A 285 7.09 22.92 -10.94
C ILE A 285 7.36 22.98 -9.43
N ASN A 286 8.52 23.48 -9.01
CA ASN A 286 8.87 23.59 -7.58
C ASN A 286 7.96 24.53 -6.78
N LYS A 287 7.14 25.38 -7.42
CA LYS A 287 6.08 26.15 -6.73
C LYS A 287 5.02 25.26 -6.07
N LEU A 288 4.87 24.01 -6.52
CA LEU A 288 3.96 23.03 -5.92
C LEU A 288 4.56 22.35 -4.68
N MET A 289 5.89 22.38 -4.50
CA MET A 289 6.59 21.62 -3.47
C MET A 289 6.14 21.98 -2.04
N PRO A 290 6.01 23.27 -1.63
CA PRO A 290 5.56 23.60 -0.28
C PRO A 290 4.14 23.09 0.03
N THR A 291 3.27 23.05 -0.98
CA THR A 291 1.91 22.52 -0.85
C THR A 291 1.92 21.00 -0.71
N CYS A 292 2.77 20.30 -1.48
CA CYS A 292 2.99 18.87 -1.35
C CYS A 292 3.54 18.50 0.05
N GLU A 293 4.60 19.17 0.52
CA GLU A 293 5.18 18.96 1.85
C GLU A 293 4.15 19.12 2.97
N LEU A 294 3.33 20.18 2.91
CA LEU A 294 2.25 20.42 3.86
C LEU A 294 1.19 19.31 3.80
N ALA A 295 0.83 18.84 2.60
CA ALA A 295 -0.14 17.78 2.42
C ALA A 295 0.36 16.43 2.97
N ILE A 296 1.64 16.08 2.76
CA ILE A 296 2.27 14.88 3.32
C ILE A 296 2.28 14.96 4.85
N LYS A 297 2.66 16.11 5.41
CA LYS A 297 2.60 16.35 6.86
C LYS A 297 1.19 16.19 7.42
N LEU A 298 0.17 16.64 6.70
CA LEU A 298 -1.24 16.47 7.08
C LEU A 298 -1.73 15.03 6.91
N CYS A 299 -1.24 14.25 5.94
CA CYS A 299 -1.53 12.81 5.83
C CYS A 299 -1.21 12.08 7.14
N GLY A 300 0.00 12.29 7.68
CA GLY A 300 0.44 11.68 8.94
C GLY A 300 -0.40 12.04 10.17
N THR A 301 -1.07 13.20 10.18
CA THR A 301 -1.84 13.68 11.35
C THR A 301 -3.35 13.62 11.22
N SER A 302 -3.88 13.64 10.00
CA SER A 302 -5.30 13.97 9.72
C SER A 302 -6.07 12.85 9.02
N GLY A 303 -5.44 11.70 8.76
CA GLY A 303 -6.09 10.47 8.34
C GLY A 303 -6.30 10.32 6.82
N LYS A 304 -6.98 9.25 6.42
CA LYS A 304 -6.99 8.74 5.03
C LYS A 304 -7.37 9.77 3.95
N ALA A 305 -8.26 10.71 4.25
CA ALA A 305 -8.65 11.77 3.30
C ALA A 305 -7.50 12.78 3.03
N ALA A 306 -6.70 13.12 4.04
CA ALA A 306 -5.52 13.98 3.87
C ALA A 306 -4.43 13.26 3.08
N CYS A 307 -4.26 11.94 3.26
CA CYS A 307 -3.34 11.12 2.47
C CYS A 307 -3.74 11.06 0.99
N LEU A 308 -5.02 10.87 0.67
CA LEU A 308 -5.49 10.90 -0.72
C LEU A 308 -5.33 12.30 -1.35
N ALA A 309 -5.61 13.37 -0.61
CA ALA A 309 -5.36 14.74 -1.08
C ALA A 309 -3.85 14.98 -1.33
N SER A 310 -3.00 14.48 -0.44
CA SER A 310 -1.53 14.52 -0.61
C SER A 310 -1.07 13.76 -1.85
N TYR A 311 -1.64 12.57 -2.11
CA TYR A 311 -1.34 11.77 -3.29
C TYR A 311 -1.59 12.59 -4.57
N LEU A 312 -2.78 13.19 -4.67
CA LEU A 312 -3.16 14.02 -5.82
C LEU A 312 -2.27 15.26 -5.98
N VAL A 313 -2.05 16.03 -4.89
CA VAL A 313 -1.26 17.28 -4.93
C VAL A 313 0.18 17.00 -5.34
N CYS A 314 0.83 16.01 -4.70
CA CYS A 314 2.24 15.72 -4.94
C CYS A 314 2.49 15.07 -6.31
N ASN A 315 1.60 14.21 -6.80
CA ASN A 315 1.77 13.61 -8.13
C ASN A 315 1.64 14.62 -9.27
N SER A 316 1.03 15.79 -9.05
CA SER A 316 1.11 16.94 -9.97
C SER A 316 2.56 17.29 -10.36
N ILE A 317 3.52 17.11 -9.44
CA ILE A 317 4.95 17.40 -9.67
C ILE A 317 5.51 16.43 -10.72
N PHE A 318 5.36 15.13 -10.47
CA PHE A 318 5.81 14.07 -11.37
C PHE A 318 5.11 14.14 -12.73
N ASN A 319 3.78 14.33 -12.74
CA ASN A 319 2.99 14.49 -13.97
C ASN A 319 3.44 15.72 -14.80
N SER A 320 3.87 16.81 -14.14
CA SER A 320 4.40 17.98 -14.83
C SER A 320 5.75 17.71 -15.49
N ILE A 321 6.59 16.85 -14.90
CA ILE A 321 7.84 16.38 -15.50
C ILE A 321 7.53 15.46 -16.69
N MET A 322 6.63 14.49 -16.52
CA MET A 322 6.27 13.55 -17.60
C MET A 322 5.60 14.23 -18.80
N LYS A 323 4.78 15.29 -18.58
CA LYS A 323 4.23 16.10 -19.68
C LYS A 323 5.32 16.79 -20.53
N ILE A 324 6.50 17.03 -19.98
CA ILE A 324 7.67 17.57 -20.70
C ILE A 324 8.51 16.44 -21.31
N ALA A 325 8.70 15.34 -20.57
CA ALA A 325 9.49 14.19 -20.99
C ALA A 325 8.85 13.36 -22.12
N GLY A 326 7.56 13.55 -22.39
CA GLY A 326 6.83 12.82 -23.44
C GLY A 326 6.78 11.32 -23.16
N ASN A 327 7.10 10.49 -24.17
CA ASN A 327 7.08 9.03 -24.07
C ASN A 327 8.36 8.42 -23.44
N THR A 328 9.13 9.20 -22.70
CA THR A 328 10.31 8.69 -21.95
C THR A 328 9.85 7.63 -20.93
N ASN A 329 10.58 6.51 -20.85
CA ASN A 329 10.30 5.49 -19.84
C ASN A 329 10.72 6.01 -18.45
N TYR A 330 9.76 6.16 -17.54
CA TYR A 330 10.03 6.69 -16.20
C TYR A 330 10.74 5.68 -15.27
N TYR A 331 10.85 4.42 -15.68
CA TYR A 331 11.68 3.42 -15.01
C TYR A 331 13.13 3.38 -15.54
N ASP A 332 13.40 3.90 -16.73
CA ASP A 332 14.76 4.07 -17.27
C ASP A 332 14.74 5.17 -18.33
N ILE A 333 15.22 6.36 -17.97
CA ILE A 333 15.12 7.55 -18.81
C ILE A 333 15.91 7.48 -20.13
N ARG A 334 16.72 6.42 -20.32
CA ARG A 334 17.42 6.11 -21.58
C ARG A 334 16.52 5.40 -22.60
N LYS A 335 15.37 4.87 -22.15
CA LYS A 335 14.43 4.06 -22.95
C LYS A 335 13.15 4.85 -23.27
N GLN A 336 12.39 4.38 -24.26
CA GLN A 336 11.00 4.81 -24.49
C GLN A 336 10.03 3.91 -23.73
N CYS A 337 8.88 4.44 -23.34
CA CYS A 337 7.82 3.67 -22.69
C CYS A 337 7.13 2.77 -23.72
N GLU A 338 7.12 1.46 -23.47
CA GLU A 338 6.46 0.46 -24.32
C GLU A 338 5.41 -0.32 -23.52
N GLY A 339 4.16 -0.33 -23.97
CA GLY A 339 3.06 -0.97 -23.23
C GLY A 339 2.65 -0.25 -21.93
N SER A 340 1.69 -0.83 -21.21
CA SER A 340 1.07 -0.19 -20.03
C SER A 340 1.97 -0.10 -18.80
N LEU A 341 3.03 -0.92 -18.73
CA LEU A 341 4.03 -0.92 -17.66
C LEU A 341 5.38 -0.36 -18.14
N CYS A 342 5.40 0.36 -19.27
CA CYS A 342 6.59 0.82 -19.99
C CYS A 342 7.64 -0.24 -20.37
N TYR A 343 7.33 -1.52 -20.19
CA TYR A 343 8.07 -2.68 -20.69
C TYR A 343 7.10 -3.74 -21.24
N ASP A 344 7.53 -4.51 -22.24
CA ASP A 344 6.78 -5.67 -22.75
C ASP A 344 6.96 -6.92 -21.87
N PHE A 345 6.01 -7.12 -20.96
CA PHE A 345 5.88 -8.33 -20.15
C PHE A 345 4.94 -9.39 -20.77
N SER A 346 4.51 -9.21 -22.03
CA SER A 346 3.45 -10.03 -22.62
C SER A 346 3.82 -11.52 -22.75
N ASN A 347 5.11 -11.86 -22.85
CA ASN A 347 5.55 -13.27 -22.87
C ASN A 347 5.24 -13.97 -21.53
N MET A 348 5.54 -13.33 -20.38
CA MET A 348 5.14 -13.87 -19.07
C MET A 348 3.63 -14.01 -18.98
N GLU A 349 2.86 -12.99 -19.38
CA GLU A 349 1.39 -13.08 -19.35
C GLU A 349 0.87 -14.24 -20.21
N LYS A 350 1.35 -14.37 -21.45
CA LYS A 350 0.97 -15.45 -22.36
C LYS A 350 1.30 -16.82 -21.75
N PHE A 351 2.48 -16.96 -21.13
CA PHE A 351 2.93 -18.19 -20.48
C PHE A 351 2.09 -18.55 -19.26
N LEU A 352 1.90 -17.63 -18.32
CA LEU A 352 1.08 -17.82 -17.11
C LEU A 352 -0.41 -18.02 -17.42
N LYS A 353 -0.90 -17.55 -18.58
CA LYS A 353 -2.25 -17.84 -19.09
C LYS A 353 -2.35 -19.21 -19.78
N GLN A 354 -1.26 -19.94 -20.07
CA GLN A 354 -1.34 -21.27 -20.66
C GLN A 354 -1.96 -22.29 -19.68
N LYS A 355 -2.92 -23.08 -20.15
CA LYS A 355 -3.55 -24.12 -19.33
C LYS A 355 -2.53 -25.12 -18.75
N THR A 356 -1.53 -25.52 -19.53
CA THR A 356 -0.43 -26.40 -19.12
C THR A 356 0.38 -25.85 -17.96
N VAL A 357 0.61 -24.54 -17.92
CA VAL A 357 1.28 -23.85 -16.81
C VAL A 357 0.34 -23.77 -15.61
N ARG A 358 -0.90 -23.31 -15.79
CA ARG A 358 -1.90 -23.21 -14.71
C ARG A 358 -2.19 -24.55 -14.02
N ASP A 359 -2.27 -25.63 -14.80
CA ASP A 359 -2.43 -27.01 -14.31
C ASP A 359 -1.23 -27.46 -13.47
N ALA A 360 -0.01 -27.06 -13.84
CA ALA A 360 1.22 -27.41 -13.14
C ALA A 360 1.40 -26.59 -11.85
N LEU A 361 1.12 -25.28 -11.89
CA LEU A 361 1.15 -24.38 -10.73
C LEU A 361 0.00 -24.68 -9.73
N GLY A 362 -1.00 -25.48 -10.12
CA GLY A 362 -2.16 -25.77 -9.28
C GLY A 362 -3.15 -24.61 -9.11
N VAL A 363 -3.01 -23.53 -9.89
CA VAL A 363 -3.85 -22.32 -9.81
C VAL A 363 -5.22 -22.48 -10.47
N GLY A 364 -5.52 -23.64 -11.07
CA GLY A 364 -6.86 -23.93 -11.61
C GLY A 364 -7.32 -22.91 -12.64
N ASP A 365 -8.53 -22.37 -12.46
CA ASP A 365 -9.13 -21.37 -13.36
C ASP A 365 -8.92 -19.91 -12.95
N ILE A 366 -7.92 -19.65 -12.11
CA ILE A 366 -7.51 -18.31 -11.71
C ILE A 366 -6.89 -17.55 -12.91
N GLU A 367 -7.34 -16.32 -13.16
CA GLU A 367 -6.76 -15.44 -14.19
C GLU A 367 -5.56 -14.69 -13.61
N PHE A 368 -4.42 -14.73 -14.32
CA PHE A 368 -3.21 -14.03 -13.90
C PHE A 368 -3.30 -12.53 -14.21
N VAL A 369 -3.00 -11.68 -13.22
CA VAL A 369 -3.01 -10.22 -13.34
C VAL A 369 -1.66 -9.63 -12.93
N SER A 370 -0.87 -9.16 -13.91
CA SER A 370 0.49 -8.62 -13.72
C SER A 370 0.55 -7.49 -12.69
N CYS A 371 -0.39 -6.53 -12.75
CA CYS A 371 -0.58 -5.50 -11.73
C CYS A 371 -2.07 -5.24 -11.54
N SER A 372 -2.55 -5.30 -10.29
CA SER A 372 -3.96 -5.28 -9.93
C SER A 372 -4.47 -3.85 -9.66
N PRO A 373 -5.36 -3.29 -10.52
CA PRO A 373 -5.90 -1.95 -10.31
C PRO A 373 -6.73 -1.86 -9.04
N SER A 374 -7.35 -2.95 -8.59
CA SER A 374 -8.14 -2.99 -7.36
C SER A 374 -7.26 -2.82 -6.11
N VAL A 375 -6.10 -3.49 -6.07
CA VAL A 375 -5.13 -3.37 -4.99
C VAL A 375 -4.45 -1.99 -5.02
N TYR A 376 -4.06 -1.52 -6.20
CA TYR A 376 -3.50 -0.19 -6.40
C TYR A 376 -4.41 0.91 -5.82
N GLN A 377 -5.70 0.91 -6.22
CA GLN A 377 -6.69 1.87 -5.73
C GLN A 377 -6.97 1.72 -4.23
N ALA A 378 -6.91 0.51 -3.69
CA ALA A 378 -7.10 0.25 -2.26
C ALA A 378 -5.97 0.85 -1.39
N MET A 379 -4.74 0.88 -1.90
CA MET A 379 -3.53 1.33 -1.20
C MET A 379 -3.19 2.83 -1.36
N LEU A 380 -3.91 3.59 -2.21
CA LEU A 380 -3.64 5.03 -2.43
C LEU A 380 -3.59 5.90 -1.16
N THR A 381 -4.30 5.51 -0.10
CA THR A 381 -4.29 6.25 1.18
C THR A 381 -3.06 5.99 2.05
N ASP A 382 -2.19 5.08 1.62
CA ASP A 382 -0.97 4.69 2.32
C ASP A 382 0.29 5.29 1.66
N TRP A 383 0.32 5.40 0.32
CA TRP A 383 1.38 5.97 -0.53
C TRP A 383 2.12 7.23 -0.01
N MET A 384 1.44 8.12 0.71
CA MET A 384 2.00 9.39 1.22
C MET A 384 2.41 9.32 2.70
N ARG A 385 2.62 8.11 3.22
CA ARG A 385 3.14 7.89 4.57
C ARG A 385 4.65 7.78 4.54
N ASN A 386 5.28 8.21 5.63
CA ASN A 386 6.68 7.90 5.88
C ASN A 386 6.74 6.52 6.58
N LEU A 387 7.45 5.58 5.95
CA LEU A 387 7.70 4.22 6.46
C LEU A 387 9.14 4.06 6.99
N GLU A 388 9.98 5.09 6.87
CA GLU A 388 11.31 5.18 7.51
C GLU A 388 11.21 5.07 9.03
N VAL A 389 10.14 5.61 9.66
CA VAL A 389 10.00 5.68 11.13
C VAL A 389 10.17 4.36 11.91
N GLY A 390 10.03 3.19 11.27
CA GLY A 390 10.28 1.88 11.89
C GLY A 390 11.74 1.41 11.80
N ILE A 391 12.51 1.97 10.87
CA ILE A 391 13.86 1.52 10.49
C ILE A 391 14.92 1.76 11.57
N PRO A 392 15.02 2.93 12.24
CA PRO A 392 16.07 3.17 13.23
C PRO A 392 16.14 2.08 14.31
N ALA A 393 14.99 1.63 14.81
CA ALA A 393 14.92 0.54 15.80
C ALA A 393 15.47 -0.80 15.27
N LEU A 394 15.39 -1.07 13.96
CA LEU A 394 16.00 -2.26 13.36
C LEU A 394 17.54 -2.12 13.31
N LEU A 395 18.04 -0.93 12.97
CA LEU A 395 19.48 -0.65 12.91
C LEU A 395 20.14 -0.72 14.29
N GLU A 396 19.51 -0.16 15.34
CA GLU A 396 20.03 -0.22 16.72
C GLU A 396 20.12 -1.67 17.26
N ASP A 397 19.21 -2.55 16.84
CA ASP A 397 19.25 -3.99 17.17
C ASP A 397 20.16 -4.80 16.21
N GLY A 398 20.89 -4.13 15.30
CA GLY A 398 21.90 -4.74 14.43
C GLY A 398 21.36 -5.44 13.17
N VAL A 399 20.09 -5.23 12.81
CA VAL A 399 19.53 -5.72 11.55
C VAL A 399 20.14 -4.93 10.39
N LYS A 400 20.78 -5.62 9.44
CA LYS A 400 21.45 -4.98 8.30
C LYS A 400 20.44 -4.37 7.34
N MET A 401 20.80 -3.23 6.74
CA MET A 401 19.97 -2.53 5.76
C MET A 401 20.80 -2.18 4.53
N LEU A 402 20.26 -2.48 3.34
CA LEU A 402 20.82 -2.04 2.07
C LEU A 402 19.75 -1.29 1.28
N ILE A 403 20.00 -0.02 0.98
CA ILE A 403 19.25 0.68 -0.07
C ILE A 403 20.10 0.63 -1.33
N TYR A 404 19.55 0.11 -2.42
CA TYR A 404 20.18 0.19 -3.73
C TYR A 404 19.25 0.91 -4.71
N ALA A 405 19.82 1.70 -5.61
CA ALA A 405 19.04 2.45 -6.59
C ALA A 405 19.80 2.55 -7.91
N GLY A 406 19.14 2.17 -9.01
CA GLY A 406 19.67 2.38 -10.35
C GLY A 406 19.84 3.87 -10.70
N GLU A 407 20.93 4.17 -11.39
CA GLU A 407 21.32 5.53 -11.79
C GLU A 407 20.30 6.25 -12.69
N TYR A 408 19.54 5.51 -13.51
CA TYR A 408 18.69 6.03 -14.57
C TYR A 408 17.17 5.93 -14.31
N ASP A 409 16.76 5.45 -13.13
CA ASP A 409 15.36 5.48 -12.68
C ASP A 409 14.91 6.92 -12.39
N LEU A 410 13.73 7.33 -12.88
CA LEU A 410 13.11 8.61 -12.54
C LEU A 410 12.11 8.48 -11.39
N ILE A 411 11.23 7.48 -11.43
CA ILE A 411 10.09 7.34 -10.49
C ILE A 411 10.54 7.02 -9.07
N CYS A 412 11.65 6.32 -8.87
CA CYS A 412 12.26 6.12 -7.54
C CYS A 412 13.76 6.42 -7.55
N ASN A 413 14.12 7.51 -8.25
CA ASN A 413 15.49 7.95 -8.51
C ASN A 413 16.46 7.85 -7.32
N TRP A 414 17.72 7.52 -7.65
CA TRP A 414 18.80 7.33 -6.68
C TRP A 414 19.07 8.56 -5.82
N LEU A 415 18.79 9.78 -6.31
CA LEU A 415 18.99 11.02 -5.57
C LEU A 415 18.02 11.14 -4.39
N GLY A 416 16.73 10.87 -4.62
CA GLY A 416 15.71 10.82 -3.58
C GLY A 416 16.00 9.71 -2.57
N ASN A 417 16.37 8.52 -3.06
CA ASN A 417 16.76 7.39 -2.21
C ASN A 417 18.01 7.68 -1.36
N SER A 418 19.03 8.32 -1.93
CA SER A 418 20.22 8.77 -1.19
C SER A 418 19.86 9.78 -0.09
N ARG A 419 19.02 10.78 -0.41
CA ARG A 419 18.68 11.87 0.52
C ARG A 419 17.99 11.39 1.79
N TRP A 420 16.98 10.52 1.69
CA TRP A 420 16.27 10.05 2.89
C TRP A 420 17.17 9.15 3.77
N VAL A 421 18.03 8.33 3.15
CA VAL A 421 19.01 7.51 3.88
C VAL A 421 20.05 8.36 4.63
N HIS A 422 20.45 9.51 4.07
CA HIS A 422 21.35 10.44 4.77
C HIS A 422 20.64 11.24 5.89
N SER A 423 19.34 11.51 5.77
CA SER A 423 18.58 12.27 6.78
C SER A 423 18.01 11.43 7.93
N MET A 424 17.80 10.13 7.73
CA MET A 424 17.28 9.20 8.73
C MET A 424 18.05 9.27 10.05
N GLU A 425 17.35 9.53 11.15
CA GLU A 425 17.94 9.71 12.48
C GLU A 425 18.20 8.36 13.17
N TRP A 426 19.48 8.02 13.41
CA TRP A 426 19.91 6.83 14.17
C TRP A 426 21.33 7.03 14.73
N SER A 427 21.78 6.18 15.65
CA SER A 427 23.02 6.36 16.42
C SER A 427 24.32 6.45 15.59
N GLY A 428 24.31 5.88 14.38
CA GLY A 428 25.41 5.90 13.42
C GLY A 428 25.25 6.89 12.25
N GLN A 429 24.21 7.75 12.26
CA GLN A 429 23.90 8.65 11.14
C GLN A 429 25.10 9.54 10.75
N GLN A 430 25.71 10.23 11.71
CA GLN A 430 26.79 11.18 11.43
C GLN A 430 28.02 10.49 10.81
N GLN A 431 28.28 9.25 11.25
CA GLN A 431 29.37 8.40 10.77
C GLN A 431 29.05 7.81 9.39
N PHE A 432 27.78 7.53 9.09
CA PHE A 432 27.32 7.16 7.74
C PHE A 432 27.47 8.34 6.77
N VAL A 433 26.98 9.53 7.13
CA VAL A 433 27.10 10.74 6.30
C VAL A 433 28.58 11.06 6.01
N ASN A 434 29.44 10.96 7.04
CA ASN A 434 30.89 11.17 6.94
C ASN A 434 31.66 9.99 6.34
N SER A 435 31.01 8.87 6.03
CA SER A 435 31.69 7.73 5.39
C SER A 435 32.13 8.09 3.96
N PRO A 436 33.30 7.61 3.50
CA PRO A 436 33.75 7.84 2.13
C PRO A 436 32.82 7.11 1.16
N THR A 437 32.57 7.71 0.00
CA THR A 437 32.02 6.98 -1.14
C THR A 437 33.10 6.04 -1.69
N LEU A 438 32.75 4.77 -1.87
CA LEU A 438 33.61 3.71 -2.38
C LEU A 438 33.04 3.16 -3.70
N SER A 439 33.93 2.74 -4.59
CA SER A 439 33.55 2.03 -5.82
C SER A 439 33.06 0.61 -5.49
N PHE A 440 31.91 0.22 -6.04
CA PHE A 440 31.42 -1.15 -6.00
C PHE A 440 31.87 -1.87 -7.27
N GLU A 441 32.98 -2.61 -7.17
CA GLU A 441 33.58 -3.28 -8.32
C GLU A 441 33.06 -4.71 -8.56
N VAL A 442 32.76 -5.02 -9.82
CA VAL A 442 32.42 -6.37 -10.32
C VAL A 442 33.32 -6.66 -11.52
N ASP A 443 34.00 -7.80 -11.53
CA ASP A 443 35.04 -8.15 -12.52
C ASP A 443 36.14 -7.07 -12.73
N ASN A 444 36.50 -6.32 -11.69
CA ASN A 444 37.42 -5.15 -11.76
C ASN A 444 36.89 -3.99 -12.63
N LYS A 445 35.57 -3.83 -12.74
CA LYS A 445 34.88 -2.65 -13.29
C LYS A 445 33.98 -2.04 -12.22
N GLU A 446 33.95 -0.71 -12.14
CA GLU A 446 32.99 0.02 -11.31
C GLU A 446 31.57 -0.24 -11.83
N ALA A 447 30.76 -0.90 -11.00
CA ALA A 447 29.35 -1.21 -11.27
C ALA A 447 28.39 -0.38 -10.39
N GLY A 448 28.95 0.44 -9.49
CA GLY A 448 28.18 1.35 -8.65
C GLY A 448 29.05 2.13 -7.68
N GLN A 449 28.41 3.01 -6.92
CA GLN A 449 29.04 3.83 -5.88
C GLN A 449 28.28 3.65 -4.57
N MET A 450 29.01 3.30 -3.52
CA MET A 450 28.44 2.93 -2.23
C MET A 450 28.98 3.73 -1.05
N LYS A 451 28.12 3.90 -0.05
CA LYS A 451 28.47 4.36 1.30
C LYS A 451 28.01 3.32 2.31
N SER A 452 28.73 3.17 3.42
CA SER A 452 28.39 2.20 4.46
C SER A 452 28.91 2.62 5.82
N HIS A 453 28.10 2.41 6.86
CA HIS A 453 28.51 2.50 8.25
C HIS A 453 27.65 1.58 9.13
N GLY A 454 28.30 0.77 9.96
CA GLY A 454 27.61 -0.17 10.85
C GLY A 454 26.66 -1.10 10.06
N PRO A 455 25.37 -1.20 10.43
CA PRO A 455 24.39 -2.02 9.72
C PRO A 455 23.89 -1.42 8.39
N LEU A 456 24.13 -0.13 8.12
CA LEU A 456 23.53 0.60 7.00
C LEU A 456 24.47 0.71 5.80
N SER A 457 23.95 0.38 4.61
CA SER A 457 24.60 0.59 3.32
C SER A 457 23.66 1.28 2.32
N PHE A 458 24.20 2.19 1.52
CA PHE A 458 23.57 2.73 0.31
C PHE A 458 24.44 2.42 -0.90
N LEU A 459 23.83 2.01 -2.02
CA LEU A 459 24.52 1.70 -3.28
C LEU A 459 23.75 2.32 -4.47
N LYS A 460 24.34 3.32 -5.12
CA LYS A 460 23.93 3.72 -6.47
C LYS A 460 24.48 2.70 -7.46
N VAL A 461 23.64 2.08 -8.28
CA VAL A 461 24.07 1.09 -9.30
C VAL A 461 24.16 1.77 -10.66
N HIS A 462 25.32 1.69 -11.30
CA HIS A 462 25.54 2.30 -12.62
C HIS A 462 24.77 1.57 -13.71
N ASP A 463 24.43 2.30 -14.77
CA ASP A 463 23.80 1.75 -15.98
C ASP A 463 22.49 0.96 -15.77
N ALA A 464 21.82 1.15 -14.64
CA ALA A 464 20.54 0.51 -14.29
C ALA A 464 19.40 1.53 -14.13
N GLY A 465 18.19 1.12 -14.51
CA GLY A 465 16.93 1.81 -14.21
C GLY A 465 16.29 1.32 -12.90
N HIS A 466 14.96 1.13 -12.93
CA HIS A 466 14.15 0.72 -11.78
C HIS A 466 14.42 -0.72 -11.35
N MET A 467 14.26 -1.67 -12.28
CA MET A 467 14.53 -3.09 -12.09
C MET A 467 16.03 -3.36 -12.23
N VAL A 468 16.80 -3.03 -11.19
CA VAL A 468 18.27 -3.19 -11.18
C VAL A 468 18.74 -4.60 -11.58
N PRO A 469 18.10 -5.72 -11.18
CA PRO A 469 18.52 -7.05 -11.62
C PRO A 469 18.17 -7.35 -13.09
N MET A 470 17.23 -6.64 -13.72
CA MET A 470 16.97 -6.73 -15.17
C MET A 470 18.11 -6.08 -15.96
N ASP A 471 18.48 -4.84 -15.62
CA ASP A 471 19.47 -4.06 -16.37
C ASP A 471 20.92 -4.47 -16.05
N GLN A 472 21.22 -4.80 -14.80
CA GLN A 472 22.57 -5.15 -14.31
C GLN A 472 22.58 -6.49 -13.55
N PRO A 473 22.15 -7.60 -14.19
CA PRO A 473 21.93 -8.89 -13.52
C PRO A 473 23.16 -9.42 -12.78
N LYS A 474 24.34 -9.29 -13.39
CA LYS A 474 25.60 -9.73 -12.78
C LYS A 474 25.97 -8.92 -11.55
N ALA A 475 25.80 -7.60 -11.61
CA ALA A 475 26.09 -6.72 -10.47
C ALA A 475 25.07 -6.92 -9.34
N ALA A 476 23.79 -7.12 -9.67
CA ALA A 476 22.73 -7.40 -8.70
C ALA A 476 22.96 -8.72 -7.94
N LEU A 477 23.35 -9.80 -8.63
CA LEU A 477 23.70 -11.07 -7.96
C LEU A 477 24.91 -10.91 -7.04
N GLU A 478 25.95 -10.21 -7.50
CA GLU A 478 27.17 -10.00 -6.72
C GLU A 478 26.93 -9.07 -5.51
N MET A 479 26.06 -8.06 -5.67
CA MET A 479 25.56 -7.21 -4.58
C MET A 479 24.87 -8.06 -3.50
N LEU A 480 23.92 -8.93 -3.86
CA LEU A 480 23.27 -9.83 -2.90
C LEU A 480 24.31 -10.68 -2.17
N LYS A 481 25.14 -11.41 -2.92
CA LYS A 481 26.17 -12.33 -2.38
C LYS A 481 27.08 -11.65 -1.36
N ARG A 482 27.61 -10.47 -1.71
CA ARG A 482 28.50 -9.74 -0.81
C ARG A 482 27.76 -9.13 0.37
N TRP A 483 26.54 -8.64 0.20
CA TRP A 483 25.77 -8.03 1.30
C TRP A 483 25.33 -9.07 2.34
N THR A 484 24.72 -10.18 1.93
CA THR A 484 24.33 -11.26 2.85
C THR A 484 25.57 -11.83 3.55
N GLY A 485 26.63 -12.12 2.78
CA GLY A 485 27.94 -12.55 3.27
C GLY A 485 28.71 -11.52 4.11
N GLY A 486 28.21 -10.30 4.31
CA GLY A 486 28.82 -9.27 5.16
C GLY A 486 30.11 -8.64 4.61
N LYS A 487 30.32 -8.71 3.28
CA LYS A 487 31.53 -8.29 2.56
C LYS A 487 31.22 -7.30 1.42
N LEU A 488 30.16 -6.50 1.51
CA LEU A 488 29.75 -5.56 0.43
C LEU A 488 30.89 -4.62 0.00
N ALA A 489 31.65 -4.10 0.97
CA ALA A 489 32.85 -3.27 0.75
C ALA A 489 34.16 -4.06 0.46
N GLY A 490 34.08 -5.38 0.25
CA GLY A 490 35.24 -6.24 0.03
C GLY A 490 35.70 -6.22 -1.44
N PRO A 491 37.02 -6.32 -1.71
CA PRO A 491 37.53 -6.48 -3.06
C PRO A 491 36.99 -7.78 -3.68
N SER A 492 36.67 -7.74 -4.98
CA SER A 492 36.08 -8.91 -5.67
C SER A 492 37.00 -10.13 -5.57
N SER A 493 36.50 -11.23 -5.00
CA SER A 493 37.21 -12.51 -5.03
C SER A 493 37.15 -13.05 -6.44
N ARG A 494 38.32 -13.33 -7.03
CA ARG A 494 38.47 -13.86 -8.40
C ARG A 494 37.59 -15.09 -8.62
N PRO A 495 37.07 -15.31 -9.84
CA PRO A 495 36.33 -16.52 -10.16
C PRO A 495 37.20 -17.77 -9.94
N GLU A 496 36.65 -18.76 -9.25
CA GLU A 496 37.25 -20.08 -9.15
C GLU A 496 37.20 -20.74 -10.54
N ASN A 497 38.37 -20.88 -11.18
CA ASN A 497 38.47 -21.58 -12.45
C ASN A 497 38.10 -23.05 -12.27
N MET A 498 37.20 -23.54 -13.11
CA MET A 498 37.09 -24.97 -13.40
C MET A 498 38.45 -25.50 -13.85
N ILE A 499 39.09 -26.32 -13.01
CA ILE A 499 40.09 -27.28 -13.46
C ILE A 499 39.67 -28.66 -12.96
N SER A 500 39.68 -29.61 -13.89
CA SER A 500 39.15 -30.94 -13.78
C SER A 500 39.73 -31.76 -12.63
N ALA A 501 38.87 -32.60 -12.04
CA ALA A 501 39.32 -33.74 -11.26
C ALA A 501 40.15 -34.69 -12.14
N SER A 502 41.42 -34.89 -11.79
CA SER A 502 42.14 -36.15 -12.02
C SER A 502 43.43 -36.22 -11.20
N ALA A 503 43.73 -37.42 -10.70
CA ALA A 503 44.97 -37.81 -9.99
C ALA A 503 45.21 -37.24 -8.58
N GLU A 504 44.47 -37.77 -7.59
CA GLU A 504 45.15 -38.26 -6.38
C GLU A 504 45.13 -39.80 -6.39
N ARG A 505 46.30 -40.41 -6.47
CA ARG A 505 46.55 -41.77 -5.96
C ARG A 505 47.44 -41.62 -4.73
N GLU A 506 46.97 -42.12 -3.60
CA GLU A 506 47.76 -42.17 -2.38
C GLU A 506 49.06 -42.95 -2.59
N SER A 507 50.14 -42.48 -1.97
CA SER A 507 51.22 -43.35 -1.50
C SER A 507 51.72 -42.82 -0.17
N LYS A 508 51.37 -43.53 0.91
CA LYS A 508 51.99 -43.36 2.23
C LYS A 508 53.45 -43.78 2.14
N ASP A 509 54.35 -43.09 2.85
CA ASP A 509 55.22 -43.73 3.85
C ASP A 509 56.18 -42.78 4.57
N GLY A 510 56.59 -43.18 5.78
CA GLY A 510 58.03 -43.16 6.10
C GLY A 510 58.62 -41.97 6.89
N GLN A 511 58.59 -42.08 8.22
CA GLN A 511 59.75 -41.86 9.14
C GLN A 511 60.60 -40.57 9.03
N ALA A 512 60.58 -39.63 9.99
CA ALA A 512 61.15 -39.68 11.36
C ALA A 512 62.61 -39.19 11.51
N ARG A 513 62.94 -38.64 12.70
CA ARG A 513 64.27 -38.16 13.19
C ARG A 513 64.81 -36.89 12.48
N ARG A 514 65.61 -35.98 13.08
CA ARG A 514 66.36 -35.84 14.36
C ARG A 514 66.32 -34.33 14.74
N ARG A 515 66.18 -33.86 15.98
CA ARG A 515 67.12 -33.90 17.14
C ARG A 515 68.44 -33.11 16.95
N ARG A 516 68.53 -31.86 17.47
CA ARG A 516 69.64 -31.22 18.24
C ARG A 516 69.46 -29.67 18.28
N THR A 517 69.44 -29.00 19.44
CA THR A 517 70.57 -28.30 20.15
C THR A 517 71.42 -27.44 19.20
N THR A 518 71.76 -26.17 19.46
CA THR A 518 71.88 -25.32 20.68
C THR A 518 71.95 -23.84 20.18
N THR A 519 71.78 -22.73 20.91
CA THR A 519 72.68 -22.16 21.94
C THR A 519 72.10 -20.79 22.38
N THR A 520 72.11 -20.51 23.69
CA THR A 520 72.42 -19.24 24.42
C THR A 520 72.39 -17.91 23.63
N THR A 521 71.76 -16.81 24.10
CA THR A 521 72.26 -15.89 25.18
C THR A 521 71.15 -14.88 25.56
N THR A 522 70.65 -14.83 26.80
CA THR A 522 70.94 -13.83 27.87
C THR A 522 70.77 -12.37 27.40
N THR A 523 69.82 -11.56 27.89
CA THR A 523 69.65 -10.97 29.26
C THR A 523 68.16 -10.78 29.60
N ARG A 524 67.55 -11.16 30.75
CA ARG A 524 67.67 -10.63 32.14
C ARG A 524 67.61 -9.08 32.24
N SER A 525 66.89 -8.43 33.17
CA SER A 525 66.12 -8.89 34.33
C SER A 525 65.14 -7.81 34.84
N SER A 526 63.93 -8.22 35.27
CA SER A 526 63.22 -7.87 36.53
C SER A 526 62.98 -6.38 36.97
N THR A 527 62.11 -6.01 37.94
CA THR A 527 61.42 -6.74 39.04
C THR A 527 60.24 -5.91 39.61
N THR A 528 59.03 -6.49 39.69
CA THR A 528 57.97 -6.48 40.78
C THR A 528 57.62 -5.25 41.70
N PRO A 529 56.45 -5.24 42.40
CA PRO A 529 55.69 -4.03 42.82
C PRO A 529 55.84 -3.65 44.32
N PRO A 530 55.06 -2.69 44.92
CA PRO A 530 53.76 -3.06 45.54
C PRO A 530 52.67 -1.94 45.73
N ASN A 531 51.53 -2.36 46.32
CA ASN A 531 50.63 -1.64 47.26
C ASN A 531 49.42 -0.73 46.86
N ARG A 532 48.45 -0.75 47.80
CA ARG A 532 47.09 -0.17 47.92
C ARG A 532 46.82 -0.03 49.44
N PRO A 533 45.65 0.43 49.98
CA PRO A 533 44.76 1.58 49.74
C PRO A 533 44.92 2.62 50.91
N PRO A 534 43.92 3.45 51.36
CA PRO A 534 42.65 3.01 51.98
C PRO A 534 41.36 3.77 51.54
N ARG A 535 40.21 3.28 52.03
CA ARG A 535 38.87 3.90 51.97
C ARG A 535 38.58 4.71 53.25
N THR A 536 37.55 5.57 53.20
CA THR A 536 36.75 5.99 54.37
C THR A 536 35.25 5.68 54.16
N LEU A 537 34.49 5.63 55.27
CA LEU A 537 33.14 5.09 55.41
C LEU A 537 32.18 6.08 56.12
N THR A 538 30.90 5.70 56.23
CA THR A 538 29.76 6.17 57.09
C THR A 538 28.58 6.76 56.29
N VAL A 539 27.28 6.60 56.65
CA VAL A 539 26.54 5.82 57.68
C VAL A 539 25.08 5.55 57.18
N ARG A 540 24.25 4.74 57.87
CA ARG A 540 22.89 4.29 57.44
C ARG A 540 21.72 4.94 58.22
N SER A 541 20.61 5.24 57.50
CA SER A 541 19.18 5.23 57.94
C SER A 541 18.71 6.31 58.95
N PRO A 542 17.39 6.66 59.10
CA PRO A 542 16.14 5.95 58.74
C PRO A 542 15.13 6.80 57.88
N PRO A 543 13.85 6.41 57.64
CA PRO A 543 13.01 6.99 56.58
C PRO A 543 12.08 8.14 57.02
N GLN A 544 11.67 9.01 56.09
CA GLN A 544 10.59 9.98 56.29
C GLN A 544 9.66 10.13 55.08
N ILE A 545 8.40 10.42 55.36
CA ILE A 545 7.27 10.60 54.44
C ILE A 545 7.18 12.06 54.01
N PRO A 546 6.84 12.37 52.74
CA PRO A 546 6.23 13.65 52.39
C PRO A 546 4.84 13.52 51.74
N THR A 547 3.87 14.03 52.50
CA THR A 547 2.63 14.71 52.13
C THR A 547 2.40 15.17 50.67
N HIS A 548 1.13 15.11 50.26
CA HIS A 548 0.58 15.76 49.05
C HIS A 548 0.95 17.24 48.86
N ARG A 549 1.41 17.63 47.67
CA ARG A 549 0.74 18.64 46.81
C ARG A 549 1.21 18.58 45.36
N ALA A 550 0.44 19.21 44.47
CA ALA A 550 0.42 18.93 43.03
C ALA A 550 1.32 19.85 42.17
N ALA A 551 1.78 19.29 41.04
CA ALA A 551 2.18 20.02 39.83
C ALA A 551 1.78 19.19 38.59
N ALA A 552 1.62 19.84 37.43
CA ALA A 552 0.86 19.30 36.30
C ALA A 552 1.57 18.21 35.48
N ALA A 553 0.80 17.24 34.99
CA ALA A 553 1.21 16.31 33.93
C ALA A 553 0.69 16.78 32.56
N ALA A 554 1.59 16.99 31.61
CA ALA A 554 1.27 17.15 30.19
C ALA A 554 1.25 15.77 29.51
N GLY A 555 0.37 15.57 28.54
CA GLY A 555 0.01 14.22 28.05
C GLY A 555 0.95 13.64 27.00
N GLY A 556 1.31 12.37 27.18
CA GLY A 556 1.79 11.47 26.12
C GLY A 556 0.63 10.67 25.50
N SER A 557 0.78 10.25 24.25
CA SER A 557 -0.25 9.53 23.47
C SER A 557 0.20 8.10 23.16
N GLY A 558 -0.67 7.10 23.40
CA GLY A 558 -0.43 5.72 23.03
C GLY A 558 -1.66 4.81 23.18
N SER A 559 -2.11 4.27 22.05
CA SER A 559 -2.89 3.03 21.84
C SER A 559 -4.10 2.64 22.73
N GLY A 560 -5.19 2.22 22.08
CA GLY A 560 -6.05 1.12 22.56
C GLY A 560 -7.23 1.50 23.45
N GLY A 561 -8.44 1.39 22.92
CA GLY A 561 -9.70 1.50 23.68
C GLY A 561 -10.73 2.43 23.04
N LEU A 562 -11.97 1.96 22.89
CA LEU A 562 -13.08 2.73 22.31
C LEU A 562 -13.63 3.76 23.31
N ALA A 563 -12.89 4.85 23.53
CA ALA A 563 -13.41 6.08 24.11
C ALA A 563 -14.41 6.74 23.14
N PRO A 564 -15.43 7.50 23.60
CA PRO A 564 -16.29 8.26 22.71
C PRO A 564 -15.46 9.32 22.00
N SER A 565 -15.58 9.37 20.68
CA SER A 565 -14.94 10.42 19.89
C SER A 565 -15.42 11.81 20.35
N LYS A 566 -14.60 12.84 20.15
CA LYS A 566 -15.00 14.23 20.41
C LYS A 566 -16.13 14.72 19.47
N SER A 567 -16.58 13.90 18.51
CA SER A 567 -17.77 14.11 17.65
C SER A 567 -19.01 13.30 18.08
N THR A 568 -18.95 12.60 19.21
CA THR A 568 -20.12 11.94 19.81
C THR A 568 -20.81 12.88 20.80
N VAL A 569 -22.10 13.11 20.60
CA VAL A 569 -22.97 13.89 21.49
C VAL A 569 -23.76 12.94 22.39
N TYR A 570 -23.76 13.22 23.68
CA TYR A 570 -24.61 12.58 24.68
C TYR A 570 -25.87 13.44 24.92
N VAL A 571 -27.03 12.79 24.87
CA VAL A 571 -28.34 13.41 25.05
C VAL A 571 -29.08 12.67 26.16
N SER A 572 -29.60 13.40 27.15
CA SER A 572 -30.27 12.82 28.32
C SER A 572 -31.48 13.63 28.78
N ASN A 573 -32.34 13.00 29.58
CA ASN A 573 -33.69 13.47 29.89
C ASN A 573 -34.59 13.61 28.64
N LEU A 574 -34.31 12.79 27.61
CA LEU A 574 -35.20 12.62 26.47
C LEU A 574 -36.55 12.08 26.92
N ASP A 575 -37.59 12.41 26.16
CA ASP A 575 -38.87 11.73 26.32
C ASP A 575 -38.76 10.25 25.92
N TYR A 576 -39.44 9.39 26.69
CA TYR A 576 -39.36 7.94 26.53
C TYR A 576 -40.02 7.44 25.23
N THR A 577 -40.85 8.27 24.59
CA THR A 577 -41.53 7.94 23.34
C THR A 577 -40.70 8.24 22.07
N LEU A 578 -39.62 9.01 22.17
CA LEU A 578 -38.78 9.38 21.02
C LEU A 578 -37.91 8.22 20.53
N THR A 579 -37.95 7.95 19.22
CA THR A 579 -37.23 6.84 18.58
C THR A 579 -35.84 7.24 18.06
N ASN A 580 -35.05 6.28 17.56
CA ASN A 580 -33.79 6.62 16.87
C ASN A 580 -34.03 7.41 15.59
N SER A 581 -35.20 7.26 14.97
CA SER A 581 -35.63 8.01 13.80
C SER A 581 -35.81 9.49 14.16
N ASP A 582 -36.61 9.76 15.19
CA ASP A 582 -36.93 11.12 15.65
C ASP A 582 -35.67 11.88 16.08
N ILE A 583 -34.83 11.23 16.91
CA ILE A 583 -33.57 11.82 17.39
C ILE A 583 -32.60 12.07 16.23
N HIS A 584 -32.57 11.23 15.19
CA HIS A 584 -31.75 11.52 14.01
C HIS A 584 -32.29 12.72 13.24
N THR A 585 -33.59 12.80 13.00
CA THR A 585 -34.21 13.94 12.28
C THR A 585 -33.92 15.26 12.98
N ILE A 586 -34.08 15.31 14.31
CA ILE A 586 -33.77 16.50 15.13
C ILE A 586 -32.30 16.90 15.00
N PHE A 587 -31.36 15.95 15.19
CA PHE A 587 -29.93 16.27 15.24
C PHE A 587 -29.28 16.45 13.86
N SER A 588 -29.89 15.99 12.76
CA SER A 588 -29.45 16.27 11.38
C SER A 588 -29.44 17.77 11.04
N THR A 589 -30.23 18.59 11.74
CA THR A 589 -30.28 20.05 11.52
C THR A 589 -28.96 20.76 11.82
N PHE A 590 -28.06 20.13 12.57
CA PHE A 590 -26.75 20.69 12.95
C PHE A 590 -25.57 20.14 12.13
N GLY A 591 -25.81 19.19 11.23
CA GLY A 591 -24.78 18.58 10.40
C GLY A 591 -24.99 17.08 10.17
N LYS A 592 -24.00 16.42 9.55
CA LYS A 592 -24.18 15.06 9.05
C LYS A 592 -24.06 14.02 10.17
N VAL A 593 -25.19 13.49 10.60
CA VAL A 593 -25.25 12.40 11.59
C VAL A 593 -24.85 11.08 10.95
N ALA A 594 -23.84 10.41 11.51
CA ALA A 594 -23.37 9.10 11.07
C ALA A 594 -24.15 7.96 11.73
N ARG A 595 -24.56 8.12 13.01
CA ARG A 595 -25.33 7.12 13.77
C ARG A 595 -26.06 7.75 14.95
N VAL A 596 -27.25 7.25 15.24
CA VAL A 596 -27.97 7.47 16.51
C VAL A 596 -28.11 6.15 17.25
N THR A 597 -28.08 6.18 18.58
CA THR A 597 -28.40 5.03 19.42
C THR A 597 -29.09 5.51 20.71
N VAL A 598 -30.42 5.40 20.74
CA VAL A 598 -31.27 5.52 21.92
C VAL A 598 -31.10 4.26 22.76
N LEU A 599 -30.78 4.44 24.04
CA LEU A 599 -30.62 3.33 25.00
C LEU A 599 -32.00 2.84 25.41
N LYS A 600 -32.24 1.54 25.26
CA LYS A 600 -33.48 0.87 25.67
C LYS A 600 -33.19 -0.19 26.74
N ASP A 601 -34.20 -0.54 27.53
CA ASP A 601 -34.13 -1.72 28.40
C ASP A 601 -33.99 -3.00 27.56
N ARG A 602 -33.26 -3.99 28.08
CA ARG A 602 -32.98 -5.24 27.35
C ARG A 602 -34.24 -6.12 27.21
N ARG A 603 -35.14 -6.10 28.20
CA ARG A 603 -36.30 -6.99 28.29
C ARG A 603 -37.60 -6.27 27.90
N THR A 604 -37.83 -5.05 28.38
CA THR A 604 -39.08 -4.32 28.06
C THR A 604 -38.99 -3.53 26.76
N ARG A 605 -37.78 -3.31 26.21
CA ARG A 605 -37.50 -2.51 25.00
C ARG A 605 -37.91 -1.03 25.12
N GLU A 606 -38.28 -0.57 26.32
CA GLU A 606 -38.63 0.83 26.59
C GLU A 606 -37.38 1.72 26.59
N SER A 607 -37.54 2.98 26.16
CA SER A 607 -36.46 3.97 26.18
C SER A 607 -36.01 4.24 27.62
N ARG A 608 -34.71 4.44 27.82
CA ARG A 608 -34.12 4.90 29.09
C ARG A 608 -33.97 6.43 29.15
N GLY A 609 -34.54 7.17 28.20
CA GLY A 609 -34.47 8.64 28.16
C GLY A 609 -33.07 9.19 27.83
N VAL A 610 -32.23 8.37 27.19
CA VAL A 610 -30.82 8.66 26.89
C VAL A 610 -30.47 8.21 25.48
N ALA A 611 -29.72 9.02 24.73
CA ALA A 611 -29.22 8.67 23.41
C ALA A 611 -27.77 9.15 23.19
N PHE A 612 -27.07 8.47 22.30
CA PHE A 612 -25.79 8.93 21.73
C PHE A 612 -25.98 9.23 20.24
N VAL A 613 -25.47 10.36 19.80
CA VAL A 613 -25.51 10.83 18.40
C VAL A 613 -24.07 11.03 17.93
N LEU A 614 -23.62 10.21 16.99
CA LEU A 614 -22.31 10.33 16.37
C LEU A 614 -22.43 11.19 15.11
N PHE A 615 -21.74 12.33 15.07
CA PHE A 615 -21.61 13.15 13.88
C PHE A 615 -20.37 12.74 13.06
N VAL A 616 -20.44 12.95 11.75
CA VAL A 616 -19.29 12.82 10.83
C VAL A 616 -18.22 13.86 11.15
N SER A 617 -18.63 15.08 11.51
CA SER A 617 -17.74 16.18 11.90
C SER A 617 -17.81 16.47 13.40
N ARG A 618 -16.67 16.87 13.97
CA ARG A 618 -16.56 17.30 15.38
C ARG A 618 -17.21 18.66 15.62
N ASP A 619 -17.24 19.52 14.62
CA ASP A 619 -17.80 20.86 14.78
C ASP A 619 -19.32 20.86 14.64
N ASP A 620 -19.89 19.98 13.82
CA ASP A 620 -21.33 19.66 13.80
C ASP A 620 -21.81 19.21 15.20
N ALA A 621 -21.05 18.32 15.86
CA ALA A 621 -21.33 17.87 17.22
C ALA A 621 -21.28 19.01 18.25
N ARG A 622 -20.38 19.99 18.08
CA ARG A 622 -20.30 21.19 18.93
C ARG A 622 -21.49 22.13 18.68
N SER A 623 -21.86 22.35 17.42
CA SER A 623 -23.03 23.12 17.01
C SER A 623 -24.32 22.51 17.58
N ALA A 624 -24.47 21.19 17.52
CA ALA A 624 -25.59 20.47 18.12
C ALA A 624 -25.66 20.63 19.64
N VAL A 625 -24.52 20.55 20.35
CA VAL A 625 -24.45 20.81 21.79
C VAL A 625 -24.82 22.26 22.11
N ALA A 626 -24.36 23.23 21.34
CA ALA A 626 -24.67 24.65 21.55
C ALA A 626 -26.16 24.95 21.28
N GLY A 627 -26.74 24.40 20.21
CA GLY A 627 -28.12 24.67 19.80
C GLY A 627 -29.18 23.95 20.64
N MET A 628 -28.92 22.73 21.11
CA MET A 628 -29.92 21.87 21.77
C MET A 628 -29.82 21.82 23.30
N ARG A 629 -28.74 22.29 23.91
CA ARG A 629 -28.56 22.24 25.37
C ARG A 629 -29.61 23.08 26.10
N GLY A 630 -30.44 22.42 26.92
CA GLY A 630 -31.48 23.07 27.71
C GLY A 630 -32.76 23.40 26.93
N LYS A 631 -32.90 22.98 25.67
CA LYS A 631 -34.15 23.08 24.92
C LYS A 631 -35.21 22.13 25.48
N VAL A 632 -36.48 22.46 25.25
CA VAL A 632 -37.63 21.61 25.57
C VAL A 632 -37.93 20.72 24.35
N LEU A 633 -37.97 19.39 24.54
CA LEU A 633 -38.54 18.44 23.57
C LEU A 633 -39.64 17.63 24.27
N ASN A 634 -40.82 17.54 23.67
CA ASN A 634 -42.01 16.88 24.23
C ASN A 634 -42.28 17.25 25.71
N GLY A 635 -42.18 18.54 26.04
CA GLY A 635 -42.39 19.04 27.41
C GLY A 635 -41.24 18.75 28.41
N ARG A 636 -40.12 18.16 27.97
CA ARG A 636 -38.96 17.83 28.82
C ARG A 636 -37.73 18.63 28.44
N ASN A 637 -37.04 19.20 29.43
CA ASN A 637 -35.78 19.92 29.21
C ASN A 637 -34.63 18.93 28.98
N ILE A 638 -34.11 18.86 27.76
CA ILE A 638 -33.05 17.93 27.39
C ILE A 638 -31.66 18.46 27.78
N LYS A 639 -30.80 17.56 28.25
CA LYS A 639 -29.41 17.85 28.60
C LYS A 639 -28.51 17.28 27.52
N VAL A 640 -27.75 18.16 26.86
CA VAL A 640 -26.90 17.84 25.70
C VAL A 640 -25.46 18.25 26.01
N SER A 641 -24.52 17.34 25.78
CA SER A 641 -23.09 17.57 25.94
C SER A 641 -22.29 16.72 24.96
N ILE A 642 -21.01 17.04 24.73
CA ILE A 642 -20.09 16.05 24.15
C ILE A 642 -20.04 14.86 25.11
N ALA A 643 -20.03 13.63 24.57
CA ALA A 643 -19.94 12.42 25.36
C ALA A 643 -18.58 12.35 26.05
N ALA A 644 -18.57 12.42 27.37
CA ALA A 644 -17.37 12.14 28.17
C ALA A 644 -17.16 10.63 28.24
N ASP A 645 -15.91 10.17 28.19
CA ASP A 645 -15.61 8.78 28.50
C ASP A 645 -15.77 8.54 29.99
N ASN A 646 -16.73 7.70 30.35
CA ASN A 646 -16.98 7.23 31.71
C ASN A 646 -16.54 5.78 31.92
N GLY A 647 -15.64 5.27 31.06
CA GLY A 647 -15.15 3.89 31.10
C GLY A 647 -16.15 2.85 30.56
N ARG A 648 -17.36 3.26 30.16
CA ARG A 648 -18.40 2.38 29.59
C ARG A 648 -18.63 2.58 28.10
N ALA A 649 -17.89 3.47 27.45
CA ALA A 649 -18.03 3.79 26.03
C ALA A 649 -17.95 2.56 25.11
N ALA A 650 -17.04 1.62 25.41
CA ALA A 650 -16.92 0.35 24.70
C ALA A 650 -18.20 -0.52 24.77
N GLU A 651 -19.02 -0.41 25.83
CA GLU A 651 -20.28 -1.14 25.97
C GLU A 651 -21.39 -0.58 25.05
N PHE A 652 -21.32 0.72 24.72
CA PHE A 652 -22.30 1.43 23.89
C PHE A 652 -21.91 1.48 22.40
N ILE A 653 -20.60 1.52 22.10
CA ILE A 653 -20.10 1.57 20.71
C ILE A 653 -19.96 0.16 20.12
N ARG A 654 -19.71 -0.88 20.93
CA ARG A 654 -19.79 -2.27 20.46
C ARG A 654 -21.13 -2.51 19.76
N ARG A 655 -21.04 -3.02 18.54
CA ARG A 655 -22.18 -3.32 17.67
C ARG A 655 -22.98 -4.46 18.30
N ARG A 656 -23.93 -4.16 19.18
CA ARG A 656 -25.01 -5.11 19.52
C ARG A 656 -25.88 -5.26 18.28
N VAL A 657 -25.41 -6.10 17.36
CA VAL A 657 -26.18 -6.61 16.23
C VAL A 657 -27.33 -7.38 16.88
N TYR A 658 -28.55 -6.86 16.71
CA TYR A 658 -29.73 -7.68 16.92
C TYR A 658 -29.72 -8.67 15.76
N ARG A 659 -29.43 -9.94 16.07
CA ARG A 659 -29.29 -11.00 15.06
C ARG A 659 -30.58 -11.13 14.24
N ASP A 660 -31.72 -11.03 14.92
CA ASP A 660 -33.04 -10.96 14.31
C ASP A 660 -33.32 -9.56 13.71
N LYS A 661 -33.38 -9.48 12.37
CA LYS A 661 -33.83 -8.30 11.61
C LYS A 661 -35.31 -8.33 11.22
N SER A 662 -36.02 -9.44 11.46
CA SER A 662 -37.44 -9.62 11.08
C SER A 662 -38.37 -8.69 11.88
N ARG A 663 -37.93 -8.24 13.05
CA ARG A 663 -38.69 -7.39 13.97
C ARG A 663 -38.24 -5.94 13.93
N CYS A 664 -39.19 -5.01 13.99
CA CYS A 664 -38.89 -3.59 14.04
C CYS A 664 -38.15 -3.20 15.34
N TYR A 665 -36.96 -2.59 15.24
CA TYR A 665 -36.16 -2.15 16.39
C TYR A 665 -36.86 -1.11 17.28
N GLU A 666 -37.83 -0.35 16.73
CA GLU A 666 -38.50 0.71 17.48
C GLU A 666 -39.68 0.21 18.32
N CYS A 667 -40.60 -0.57 17.74
CA CYS A 667 -41.78 -1.07 18.43
C CYS A 667 -41.70 -2.53 18.89
N GLY A 668 -40.81 -3.35 18.32
CA GLY A 668 -40.68 -4.80 18.62
C GLY A 668 -41.68 -5.71 17.88
N ALA A 669 -42.52 -5.16 17.01
CA ALA A 669 -43.51 -5.90 16.23
C ALA A 669 -42.88 -6.89 15.23
N GLU A 670 -43.57 -8.00 14.97
CA GLU A 670 -43.19 -9.07 14.03
C GLU A 670 -43.68 -8.78 12.60
N ASP A 671 -44.71 -7.94 12.47
CA ASP A 671 -45.30 -7.49 11.22
C ASP A 671 -44.39 -6.51 10.46
N GLY A 672 -44.05 -6.89 9.23
CA GLY A 672 -42.79 -6.58 8.54
C GLY A 672 -42.56 -5.14 8.05
N HIS A 673 -42.53 -4.17 8.97
CA HIS A 673 -42.12 -2.80 8.70
C HIS A 673 -40.74 -2.47 9.28
N LEU A 674 -39.97 -1.63 8.59
CA LEU A 674 -38.64 -1.22 9.04
C LEU A 674 -38.71 -0.10 10.09
N SER A 675 -37.66 0.04 10.88
CA SER A 675 -37.56 1.05 11.96
C SER A 675 -37.64 2.50 11.48
N TYR A 676 -37.32 2.77 10.22
CA TYR A 676 -37.47 4.09 9.59
C TYR A 676 -38.95 4.45 9.34
N GLU A 677 -39.82 3.45 9.22
CA GLU A 677 -41.25 3.53 8.90
C GLU A 677 -42.13 3.12 10.10
N CYS A 678 -41.54 3.00 11.29
CA CYS A 678 -42.28 2.56 12.48
C CYS A 678 -43.41 3.54 12.85
N PRO A 679 -44.65 3.07 13.09
CA PRO A 679 -45.75 3.92 13.56
C PRO A 679 -45.50 4.62 14.91
N LYS A 680 -44.45 4.25 15.65
CA LYS A 680 -44.01 4.94 16.87
C LYS A 680 -43.09 6.15 16.60
N ASN A 681 -42.64 6.38 15.36
CA ASN A 681 -41.84 7.55 14.99
C ASN A 681 -42.73 8.81 14.98
N GLN A 682 -42.51 9.70 15.94
CA GLN A 682 -43.38 10.87 16.16
C GLN A 682 -43.18 11.98 15.13
N LEU A 683 -41.98 12.09 14.56
CA LEU A 683 -41.68 13.02 13.47
C LEU A 683 -41.99 12.43 12.09
N GLY A 684 -42.79 11.36 12.06
CA GLY A 684 -43.19 10.64 10.85
C GLY A 684 -42.15 9.62 10.37
N PRO A 685 -42.44 8.94 9.25
CA PRO A 685 -41.47 8.06 8.61
C PRO A 685 -40.27 8.89 8.15
N ARG A 686 -39.07 8.42 8.47
CA ARG A 686 -37.84 9.03 8.00
C ARG A 686 -37.45 8.40 6.67
N GLU A 687 -36.94 9.21 5.75
CA GLU A 687 -36.32 8.72 4.52
C GLU A 687 -35.31 7.61 4.85
N ARG A 688 -35.61 6.40 4.35
CA ARG A 688 -34.78 5.21 4.54
C ARG A 688 -33.37 5.55 4.06
N PRO A 689 -32.31 5.36 4.87
CA PRO A 689 -30.94 5.57 4.42
C PRO A 689 -30.74 4.79 3.12
N ALA A 690 -30.38 5.51 2.06
CA ALA A 690 -30.28 4.92 0.74
C ALA A 690 -29.47 3.61 0.84
N PRO A 691 -30.03 2.45 0.44
CA PRO A 691 -29.24 1.22 0.43
C PRO A 691 -27.97 1.52 -0.36
N LYS A 692 -26.79 1.21 0.21
CA LYS A 692 -25.49 1.56 -0.39
C LYS A 692 -25.54 1.13 -1.86
N ARG A 693 -25.66 2.11 -2.77
CA ARG A 693 -26.12 1.82 -4.14
C ARG A 693 -25.12 0.91 -4.82
N ALA A 694 -25.57 -0.28 -5.16
CA ALA A 694 -24.96 -1.03 -6.23
C ALA A 694 -25.28 -0.31 -7.56
N ARG A 695 -24.24 -0.15 -8.40
CA ARG A 695 -24.26 0.18 -9.85
C ARG A 695 -24.49 1.64 -10.30
N ARG A 696 -23.71 1.96 -11.35
CA ARG A 696 -24.00 2.62 -12.66
C ARG A 696 -25.29 3.46 -12.81
N GLY A 697 -25.17 4.64 -13.44
CA GLY A 697 -26.30 5.41 -14.04
C GLY A 697 -26.64 4.95 -15.47
N GLY A 698 -27.55 5.58 -16.24
CA GLY A 698 -28.44 6.74 -15.99
C GLY A 698 -29.29 7.07 -17.27
N GLY A 699 -30.34 7.91 -17.17
CA GLY A 699 -31.23 8.37 -18.28
C GLY A 699 -32.53 7.55 -18.51
N ASP A 700 -33.70 8.05 -18.99
CA ASP A 700 -34.14 9.38 -19.54
C ASP A 700 -35.69 9.60 -19.53
N GLY A 701 -36.16 10.86 -19.77
CA GLY A 701 -37.51 11.26 -20.30
C GLY A 701 -38.64 11.62 -19.29
N GLU A 702 -39.57 12.59 -19.47
CA GLU A 702 -39.87 13.68 -20.45
C GLU A 702 -40.77 14.79 -19.77
N GLY A 703 -40.99 16.02 -20.32
CA GLY A 703 -41.98 16.94 -19.67
C GLY A 703 -42.39 18.38 -20.09
N ARG A 704 -42.09 18.95 -21.27
CA ARG A 704 -42.81 20.08 -21.97
C ARG A 704 -43.01 21.54 -21.39
N SER A 705 -42.76 22.52 -22.29
CA SER A 705 -43.54 23.74 -22.64
C SER A 705 -43.07 25.18 -22.26
N TRP A 706 -43.33 26.12 -23.20
CA TRP A 706 -42.93 27.55 -23.35
C TRP A 706 -44.16 28.50 -23.15
N PRO A 707 -44.15 29.86 -23.31
CA PRO A 707 -43.14 30.85 -23.78
C PRO A 707 -42.88 32.02 -22.75
N SER A 708 -42.39 33.25 -23.00
CA SER A 708 -42.16 34.05 -24.24
C SER A 708 -41.10 35.19 -24.11
N SER A 709 -40.98 35.91 -25.24
CA SER A 709 -40.37 37.19 -25.64
C SER A 709 -40.68 38.46 -24.78
N ASP A 710 -40.08 39.66 -24.95
CA ASP A 710 -39.40 40.36 -26.08
C ASP A 710 -38.35 41.39 -25.57
N GLY A 711 -37.60 42.04 -26.48
CA GLY A 711 -37.23 43.46 -26.29
C GLY A 711 -35.74 43.86 -26.32
N GLY A 712 -35.11 43.83 -27.50
CA GLY A 712 -33.68 44.11 -27.68
C GLY A 712 -33.20 45.57 -27.70
N GLY A 713 -31.87 45.69 -27.87
CA GLY A 713 -31.24 46.69 -28.76
C GLY A 713 -30.42 47.82 -28.11
N GLY A 714 -29.19 48.02 -28.60
CA GLY A 714 -28.38 49.22 -28.32
C GLY A 714 -26.87 49.05 -28.51
N GLY A 715 -26.37 49.19 -29.74
CA GLY A 715 -24.94 49.09 -30.09
C GLY A 715 -24.02 50.16 -29.45
N GLY A 716 -22.70 50.19 -29.68
CA GLY A 716 -21.88 49.49 -30.66
C GLY A 716 -20.55 50.25 -30.91
N GLY A 717 -19.50 49.52 -31.28
CA GLY A 717 -18.20 50.03 -31.80
C GLY A 717 -17.21 50.52 -30.72
N GLY A 718 -15.90 50.26 -30.78
CA GLY A 718 -15.05 49.49 -31.73
C GLY A 718 -13.58 49.89 -31.50
N GLY A 719 -12.53 49.16 -31.92
CA GLY A 719 -12.42 47.85 -32.56
C GLY A 719 -10.95 47.56 -32.93
N GLY A 720 -10.57 46.26 -33.05
CA GLY A 720 -9.26 45.78 -33.52
C GLY A 720 -8.09 45.85 -32.51
N GLY A 721 -7.30 44.82 -32.27
CA GLY A 721 -7.39 43.41 -32.69
C GLY A 721 -5.99 42.78 -32.83
N GLU A 722 -5.76 41.60 -32.25
CA GLU A 722 -4.73 40.63 -32.67
C GLU A 722 -4.91 39.28 -31.90
N GLU A 723 -5.01 38.21 -32.69
CA GLU A 723 -4.61 36.80 -32.44
C GLU A 723 -4.80 36.17 -31.04
N ASP A 724 -5.92 35.45 -30.88
CA ASP A 724 -6.29 34.68 -29.69
C ASP A 724 -5.74 33.24 -29.76
N GLY A 725 -4.57 33.03 -29.14
CA GLY A 725 -3.95 31.71 -28.94
C GLY A 725 -4.55 30.98 -27.73
N GLY A 726 -5.78 30.47 -27.90
CA GLY A 726 -6.57 29.85 -26.84
C GLY A 726 -5.86 28.74 -26.06
N PHE A 727 -5.94 28.83 -24.73
CA PHE A 727 -5.32 27.92 -23.76
C PHE A 727 -6.15 26.62 -23.64
N GLU A 728 -5.63 25.49 -24.14
CA GLU A 728 -6.31 24.19 -24.04
C GLU A 728 -5.93 23.44 -22.75
N ASP A 729 -6.90 23.34 -21.83
CA ASP A 729 -6.78 22.64 -20.55
C ASP A 729 -6.92 21.10 -20.72
N ASP A 730 -5.86 20.45 -21.22
CA ASP A 730 -5.79 18.99 -21.29
C ASP A 730 -5.55 18.33 -19.93
N ASN A 731 -6.62 17.76 -19.38
CA ASN A 731 -6.68 16.96 -18.16
C ASN A 731 -6.60 15.46 -18.49
N TRP A 732 -5.44 14.82 -18.33
CA TRP A 732 -5.25 13.40 -18.63
C TRP A 732 -5.21 12.51 -17.38
N ALA A 733 -6.35 11.85 -17.11
CA ALA A 733 -6.43 10.64 -16.29
C ALA A 733 -6.10 9.40 -17.14
N SER A 734 -4.97 9.45 -17.86
CA SER A 734 -4.78 8.66 -19.07
C SER A 734 -3.29 8.41 -19.31
N VAL A 735 -2.74 7.36 -18.71
CA VAL A 735 -1.46 6.75 -19.15
C VAL A 735 -1.75 5.32 -19.61
N VAL A 736 -2.91 5.17 -20.27
CA VAL A 736 -3.45 3.96 -20.90
C VAL A 736 -4.48 4.38 -21.96
N ASP A 737 -4.02 4.79 -23.15
CA ASP A 737 -4.83 4.75 -24.36
C ASP A 737 -4.22 3.74 -25.34
N THR A 738 -4.92 2.63 -25.53
CA THR A 738 -4.56 1.57 -26.47
C THR A 738 -5.20 1.81 -27.83
N ARG A 739 -4.71 2.81 -28.58
CA ARG A 739 -5.15 3.08 -29.96
C ARG A 739 -3.99 3.44 -30.89
N GLY A 740 -3.45 2.42 -31.56
CA GLY A 740 -2.40 2.62 -32.56
C GLY A 740 -1.93 1.39 -33.34
N ALA A 741 -2.61 0.25 -33.25
CA ALA A 741 -2.12 -0.99 -33.88
C ALA A 741 -3.22 -2.02 -34.28
N GLU A 742 -4.44 -1.60 -34.61
CA GLU A 742 -5.47 -2.55 -35.13
C GLU A 742 -6.42 -1.99 -36.21
N GLU A 743 -6.09 -0.85 -36.83
CA GLU A 743 -6.72 -0.39 -38.09
C GLU A 743 -5.80 -0.66 -39.30
N ARG A 744 -5.65 -1.94 -39.61
CA ARG A 744 -5.32 -2.50 -40.93
C ARG A 744 -5.55 -4.01 -40.85
N VAL A 745 -6.30 -4.57 -41.80
CA VAL A 745 -6.88 -5.94 -41.78
C VAL A 745 -8.15 -6.09 -40.92
N LYS A 746 -9.30 -5.68 -41.47
CA LYS A 746 -10.65 -6.30 -41.34
C LYS A 746 -11.74 -5.51 -42.11
N GLU A 747 -11.46 -5.21 -43.39
CA GLU A 747 -12.47 -4.67 -44.32
C GLU A 747 -13.08 -5.76 -45.22
N GLU A 748 -12.78 -7.04 -44.92
CA GLU A 748 -13.35 -8.21 -45.58
C GLU A 748 -14.03 -9.12 -44.52
N GLU A 749 -15.11 -9.82 -44.92
CA GLU A 749 -16.01 -10.65 -44.09
C GLU A 749 -17.10 -9.96 -43.22
N MET A 750 -17.68 -8.83 -43.68
CA MET A 750 -19.11 -8.57 -43.40
C MET A 750 -20.02 -9.34 -44.39
N GLU A 751 -19.84 -10.66 -44.54
CA GLU A 751 -20.84 -11.47 -45.26
C GLU A 751 -20.83 -12.97 -44.89
N ARG A 752 -21.43 -13.35 -43.76
CA ARG A 752 -22.22 -14.60 -43.68
C ARG A 752 -23.09 -14.76 -42.41
N ARG A 753 -24.38 -14.99 -42.68
CA ARG A 753 -25.34 -15.78 -41.88
C ARG A 753 -25.82 -15.21 -40.53
N GLY A 754 -27.02 -14.64 -40.55
CA GLY A 754 -27.95 -14.69 -39.41
C GLY A 754 -29.10 -15.68 -39.65
N ARG A 755 -29.92 -15.92 -38.62
CA ARG A 755 -31.40 -16.09 -38.60
C ARG A 755 -31.89 -16.94 -37.41
N GLU A 756 -32.93 -16.39 -36.75
CA GLU A 756 -34.06 -17.07 -36.08
C GLU A 756 -33.81 -17.90 -34.79
N ALA A 757 -34.70 -17.91 -33.78
CA ALA A 757 -35.86 -17.05 -33.43
C ALA A 757 -36.33 -17.33 -31.96
N ARG A 758 -37.10 -16.39 -31.37
CA ARG A 758 -38.24 -16.50 -30.39
C ARG A 758 -38.23 -17.62 -29.28
N GLU A 759 -38.77 -17.44 -28.07
CA GLU A 759 -39.87 -16.59 -27.59
C GLU A 759 -39.98 -16.50 -26.04
N LYS A 760 -40.85 -15.59 -25.55
CA LYS A 760 -41.62 -15.61 -24.28
C LYS A 760 -40.97 -15.32 -22.89
N GLY A 761 -41.54 -14.30 -22.23
CA GLY A 761 -42.07 -14.47 -20.86
C GLY A 761 -41.45 -13.64 -19.72
N LYS A 762 -41.82 -12.36 -19.57
CA LYS A 762 -41.60 -11.60 -18.31
C LYS A 762 -42.92 -11.37 -17.56
N LYS A 763 -42.98 -11.79 -16.30
CA LYS A 763 -43.84 -11.23 -15.24
C LYS A 763 -43.00 -10.98 -13.99
N GLN A 764 -43.41 -9.99 -13.20
CA GLN A 764 -42.67 -9.49 -12.03
C GLN A 764 -42.99 -10.29 -10.76
N SER A 765 -41.97 -10.51 -9.91
CA SER A 765 -42.07 -10.38 -8.44
C SER A 765 -40.68 -10.07 -7.86
N TYR A 766 -40.61 -9.73 -6.57
CA TYR A 766 -39.47 -9.07 -5.92
C TYR A 766 -39.35 -9.54 -4.45
N PHE A 767 -38.15 -9.47 -3.85
CA PHE A 767 -37.73 -10.06 -2.54
C PHE A 767 -37.75 -11.60 -2.49
N SER A 768 -36.80 -12.31 -1.85
CA SER A 768 -36.23 -12.13 -0.51
C SER A 768 -34.77 -12.56 -0.37
N ASP A 769 -34.04 -11.93 0.55
CA ASP A 769 -32.74 -12.39 1.08
C ASP A 769 -32.92 -13.37 2.26
N GLU A 770 -31.82 -14.02 2.63
CA GLU A 770 -31.49 -14.67 3.93
C GLU A 770 -32.39 -15.81 4.46
N SER A 771 -31.79 -17.00 4.54
CA SER A 771 -31.53 -17.64 5.84
C SER A 771 -30.47 -18.75 5.70
N GLY A 772 -29.36 -18.62 6.43
CA GLY A 772 -28.65 -19.78 6.96
C GLY A 772 -29.08 -19.97 8.42
N ASP A 773 -28.67 -21.07 9.05
CA ASP A 773 -28.85 -21.28 10.49
C ASP A 773 -27.49 -21.58 11.15
N ASP A 774 -27.26 -20.95 12.30
CA ASP A 774 -26.15 -21.22 13.23
C ASP A 774 -26.62 -22.20 14.32
N ASP A 775 -25.71 -23.08 14.74
CA ASP A 775 -25.56 -23.69 16.08
C ASP A 775 -26.70 -24.53 16.69
N ASP A 776 -26.47 -25.84 16.72
CA ASP A 776 -26.45 -26.66 17.96
C ASP A 776 -25.12 -27.45 17.99
#